data_AF-A0A7Y5VYT1-F1
#
_entry.id   AF-A0A7Y5VYT1-F1
#
_cell.length_a   1.000
_cell.length_b   1.000
_cell.length_c   1.000
_cell.angle_alpha   90.00
_cell.angle_beta   90.00
_cell.angle_gamma   90.00
#
_symmetry.space_group_name_H-M   'P 1'
#
loop_
_entity.id
_entity.type
_entity.pdbx_description
1 polymer ?
#
loop_
_entity_poly.entity_id
_entity_poly.type
_entity_poly.pdbx_seq_one_letter_code
_entity_poly.pdbx_strand_id
1 'polypeptide(L)'
;MRANMSIRRAAALTTVAGLAVGVSTARGTIINWNNAAGGAASTAANWNPAQAPTAADTLVYNLNSTYTVTFSGAVGLSTQHTYKRGTVSLSMSSPHTLSGNFRVGDVSGDAATTTITTGVVTAGSVTVGNAAGSTGTLNINDSDADLTTTGSGDIVVASAGTGTMNITGGGKAAPGDDFIIGGAGGDGTVNVSGFGTTPLRFSNITTTAADGDIVVGNASGSIGELNIFNSGIVGASDDVQVGPASGSNGIVDVGGASGGGTLNIAGDLQVGNNTSSTSAGSGQVSALNGGRINVTGVIRLGDTTVGSGTLSCRDGGEINARSIICDSDGGFLNLLGGETRVDGGTLAAPGGILSIEGASGETPFLRLINGASCSLAAPTSPFRALTLGITKDANVVVDTGSSLTVTSGDVVIGDLLGADGALVFAGGSTGTFPAGRRITVGASAFGDMIVTGHSTVTGGSIELGAGSAGNGKLLVFGSDLVLAGTLSVGGTPTSDGGVGEVRVEAGGTLSVNAPGEAVKVYNGGVVLVFPGATLSATGTLITGTGTSLTLDNGTLQALELNIGATNPSLRGTLNGQVRFASSNTVVNPTGDLTINWSNSNAALVNLGTINVGNTTLTINGGFNHSPIGQCTIGPSGVIRGTAPLKLNAGKTLSGDGTIDNDIINEGTITATGDGLTLGGIVEPAGGTMNGVRFTFADGGGFTGEGSINAKVVAQAGSKITILGDSTMGDATTAGFAIDGEIEVLGGTLTLNDTNGVGLGTLTTIHGGATLTTTGPQIVLDSLPTPNTLRGFGYIDADSVINLGVVSPGLEGVNSTLALLIIGDYFMASGGPSRGRLDIDIDATGDCDRIFLVDGNANLSGTLRLSLLDGYQPTNGESKLFVQCNTSNGSAIVGEFETLDLPPRWHVSYSDKFAWLVYCAGDVNSDGFVNGDDFDDLASAFESGEPLGDFNGDGFINGDDFDQFASAFEEGC
;
A
#
# COMPACT_ATOMS: atom_id res chain seq x y z
N MET A 1 -9.38 -48.93 2.96
CA MET A 1 -9.76 -50.22 3.59
C MET A 1 -9.48 -51.36 2.62
N ARG A 2 -8.19 -51.70 2.45
CA ARG A 2 -7.65 -52.94 1.85
C ARG A 2 -6.27 -53.06 2.48
N ALA A 3 -6.13 -53.98 3.42
CA ALA A 3 -4.91 -54.19 4.20
C ALA A 3 -4.50 -55.65 4.05
N ASN A 4 -3.18 -55.86 4.08
CA ASN A 4 -2.48 -57.09 4.38
C ASN A 4 -2.40 -58.16 3.27
N MET A 5 -1.27 -58.19 2.56
CA MET A 5 -0.52 -59.43 2.33
C MET A 5 0.91 -59.13 1.87
N SER A 6 1.84 -59.05 2.82
CA SER A 6 3.25 -59.33 2.58
C SER A 6 3.84 -59.98 3.84
N ILE A 7 4.97 -60.66 3.68
CA ILE A 7 5.74 -61.41 4.69
C ILE A 7 5.28 -62.87 4.91
N ARG A 8 5.88 -63.77 4.13
CA ARG A 8 6.59 -65.01 4.57
C ARG A 8 6.71 -65.98 3.40
N ARG A 9 7.83 -65.97 2.65
CA ARG A 9 8.30 -67.16 1.90
C ARG A 9 9.82 -67.18 1.78
N ALA A 10 10.46 -67.83 2.75
CA ALA A 10 11.75 -68.48 2.56
C ALA A 10 11.67 -69.87 3.19
N ALA A 11 12.30 -70.84 2.52
CA ALA A 11 12.44 -72.27 2.85
C ALA A 11 11.30 -73.21 2.40
N ALA A 12 11.54 -73.91 1.29
CA ALA A 12 11.20 -75.33 1.17
C ALA A 12 12.03 -75.98 0.04
N LEU A 13 13.09 -76.68 0.43
CA LEU A 13 13.83 -77.64 -0.40
C LEU A 13 13.46 -79.04 0.09
N THR A 14 12.68 -79.82 -0.67
CA THR A 14 12.80 -81.30 -0.69
C THR A 14 12.02 -81.96 -1.83
N THR A 15 12.77 -82.70 -2.64
CA THR A 15 12.49 -83.90 -3.46
C THR A 15 11.08 -84.51 -3.49
N VAL A 16 10.60 -84.76 -4.72
CA VAL A 16 9.76 -85.93 -5.05
C VAL A 16 10.30 -86.58 -6.33
N ALA A 17 10.69 -87.85 -6.23
CA ALA A 17 10.96 -88.73 -7.35
C ALA A 17 9.68 -89.53 -7.67
N GLY A 18 9.32 -89.67 -8.95
CA GLY A 18 8.32 -90.66 -9.35
C GLY A 18 7.69 -90.49 -10.73
N LEU A 19 8.10 -91.38 -11.65
CA LEU A 19 7.39 -91.89 -12.84
C LEU A 19 7.32 -91.03 -14.12
N ALA A 20 8.19 -91.41 -15.07
CA ALA A 20 8.31 -90.87 -16.42
C ALA A 20 7.32 -91.50 -17.41
N VAL A 21 6.67 -90.66 -18.22
CA VAL A 21 6.19 -91.00 -19.56
C VAL A 21 7.04 -90.20 -20.55
N GLY A 22 7.61 -90.89 -21.53
CA GLY A 22 8.72 -90.45 -22.37
C GLY A 22 8.43 -89.20 -23.20
N VAL A 23 9.02 -88.09 -22.77
CA VAL A 23 9.48 -87.00 -23.62
C VAL A 23 10.93 -86.78 -23.20
N SER A 24 11.89 -86.84 -24.14
CA SER A 24 13.30 -86.60 -23.84
C SER A 24 13.50 -85.14 -23.44
N THR A 25 13.36 -84.82 -22.15
CA THR A 25 13.83 -83.56 -21.61
C THR A 25 15.36 -83.61 -21.61
N ALA A 26 15.99 -82.68 -22.31
CA ALA A 26 17.43 -82.48 -22.23
C ALA A 26 17.82 -82.27 -20.76
N ARG A 27 18.70 -83.13 -20.23
CA ARG A 27 19.22 -82.97 -18.87
C ARG A 27 20.25 -81.84 -18.90
N GLY A 28 19.95 -80.73 -18.24
CA GLY A 28 20.88 -79.61 -18.11
C GLY A 28 22.23 -80.02 -17.53
N THR A 29 23.33 -79.57 -18.16
CA THR A 29 24.70 -79.84 -17.71
C THR A 29 25.38 -78.54 -17.28
N ILE A 30 26.19 -78.60 -16.23
CA ILE A 30 27.08 -77.49 -15.87
C ILE A 30 28.33 -77.57 -16.75
N ILE A 31 28.58 -76.54 -17.56
CA ILE A 31 29.77 -76.44 -18.41
C ILE A 31 30.68 -75.31 -17.99
N ASN A 32 31.97 -75.59 -17.91
CA ASN A 32 32.99 -74.65 -17.44
C ASN A 32 33.78 -74.12 -18.63
N TRP A 33 33.90 -72.80 -18.74
CA TRP A 33 34.78 -72.18 -19.71
C TRP A 33 36.24 -72.59 -19.45
N ASN A 34 36.93 -73.09 -20.47
CA ASN A 34 38.30 -73.60 -20.34
C ASN A 34 39.33 -72.88 -21.24
N ASN A 35 38.92 -71.87 -22.02
CA ASN A 35 39.80 -71.15 -22.93
C ASN A 35 40.23 -69.78 -22.37
N ALA A 36 41.43 -69.73 -21.78
CA ALA A 36 41.98 -68.51 -21.19
C ALA A 36 42.31 -67.38 -22.20
N ALA A 37 42.34 -67.65 -23.50
CA ALA A 37 42.55 -66.64 -24.55
C ALA A 37 41.24 -65.96 -24.99
N GLY A 38 40.08 -66.51 -24.61
CA GLY A 38 38.78 -66.07 -25.11
C GLY A 38 38.40 -66.69 -26.45
N GLY A 39 37.17 -66.46 -26.89
CA GLY A 39 36.63 -67.02 -28.12
C GLY A 39 35.11 -67.07 -28.16
N ALA A 40 34.56 -67.72 -29.19
CA ALA A 40 33.11 -67.85 -29.36
C ALA A 40 32.51 -68.88 -28.40
N ALA A 41 31.39 -68.53 -27.75
CA ALA A 41 30.63 -69.43 -26.88
C ALA A 41 30.04 -70.63 -27.63
N SER A 42 29.81 -70.53 -28.94
CA SER A 42 29.34 -71.62 -29.80
C SER A 42 30.39 -72.71 -30.07
N THR A 43 31.67 -72.47 -29.75
CA THR A 43 32.75 -73.44 -29.98
C THR A 43 32.82 -74.43 -28.81
N ALA A 44 32.41 -75.66 -29.05
CA ALA A 44 32.37 -76.72 -28.02
C ALA A 44 33.72 -76.95 -27.29
N ALA A 45 34.85 -76.78 -27.98
CA ALA A 45 36.18 -76.94 -27.39
C ALA A 45 36.53 -75.90 -26.31
N ASN A 46 35.83 -74.76 -26.28
CA ASN A 46 35.99 -73.72 -25.25
C ASN A 46 35.28 -74.06 -23.92
N TRP A 47 34.61 -75.21 -23.84
CA TRP A 47 33.88 -75.68 -22.68
C TRP A 47 34.42 -77.02 -22.16
N ASN A 48 34.22 -77.27 -20.86
CA ASN A 48 34.47 -78.56 -20.22
C ASN A 48 33.23 -78.98 -19.39
N PRO A 49 32.58 -80.13 -19.71
CA PRO A 49 32.84 -81.00 -20.87
C PRO A 49 32.68 -80.26 -22.21
N ALA A 50 33.37 -80.74 -23.26
CA ALA A 50 33.39 -80.08 -24.57
C ALA A 50 32.02 -80.21 -25.27
N GLN A 51 31.20 -79.17 -25.14
CA GLN A 51 29.90 -79.03 -25.81
C GLN A 51 29.57 -77.55 -26.03
N ALA A 52 28.78 -77.26 -27.06
CA ALA A 52 28.20 -75.93 -27.23
C ALA A 52 27.02 -75.74 -26.25
N PRO A 53 26.78 -74.53 -25.70
CA PRO A 53 25.66 -74.25 -24.80
C PRO A 53 24.28 -74.59 -25.39
N THR A 54 23.41 -75.16 -24.55
CA THR A 54 21.98 -75.39 -24.84
C THR A 54 21.07 -74.77 -23.77
N ALA A 55 19.76 -74.76 -24.05
CA ALA A 55 18.71 -74.21 -23.19
C ALA A 55 18.75 -74.67 -21.73
N ALA A 56 19.20 -75.91 -21.49
CA ALA A 56 19.21 -76.51 -20.16
C ALA A 56 20.53 -76.28 -19.41
N ASP A 57 21.56 -75.70 -20.04
CA ASP A 57 22.91 -75.66 -19.47
C ASP A 57 23.17 -74.46 -18.57
N THR A 58 24.01 -74.68 -17.56
CA THR A 58 24.57 -73.62 -16.71
C THR A 58 26.01 -73.35 -17.12
N LEU A 59 26.28 -72.11 -17.51
CA LEU A 59 27.60 -71.66 -17.99
C LEU A 59 28.41 -71.09 -16.83
N VAL A 60 29.57 -71.70 -16.56
CA VAL A 60 30.43 -71.31 -15.44
C VAL A 60 31.76 -70.77 -15.95
N TYR A 61 32.14 -69.58 -15.50
CA TYR A 61 33.40 -68.92 -15.80
C TYR A 61 34.25 -68.86 -14.54
N ASN A 62 35.28 -69.70 -14.47
CA ASN A 62 36.11 -69.87 -13.27
C ASN A 62 37.61 -69.78 -13.56
N LEU A 63 37.98 -69.21 -14.71
CA LEU A 63 39.39 -68.97 -15.05
C LEU A 63 39.84 -67.65 -14.42
N ASN A 64 40.95 -67.67 -13.71
CA ASN A 64 41.57 -66.45 -13.20
C ASN A 64 42.40 -65.77 -14.30
N SER A 65 41.73 -65.26 -15.33
CA SER A 65 42.33 -64.62 -16.51
C SER A 65 41.41 -63.52 -17.05
N THR A 66 41.93 -62.67 -17.93
CA THR A 66 41.15 -61.67 -18.65
C THR A 66 40.92 -62.13 -20.08
N TYR A 67 39.66 -62.26 -20.49
CA TYR A 67 39.31 -62.76 -21.82
C TYR A 67 37.93 -62.30 -22.28
N THR A 68 37.71 -62.31 -23.60
CA THR A 68 36.42 -61.99 -24.22
C THR A 68 35.70 -63.25 -24.67
N VAL A 69 34.40 -63.31 -24.43
CA VAL A 69 33.49 -64.37 -24.86
C VAL A 69 32.44 -63.77 -25.78
N THR A 70 32.39 -64.25 -27.02
CA THR A 70 31.43 -63.77 -28.02
C THR A 70 30.24 -64.71 -28.10
N PHE A 71 29.04 -64.14 -27.96
CA PHE A 71 27.76 -64.80 -28.18
C PHE A 71 27.19 -64.36 -29.51
N SER A 72 26.86 -65.32 -30.37
CA SER A 72 26.24 -65.10 -31.68
C SER A 72 24.91 -65.83 -31.73
N GLY A 73 24.13 -65.64 -32.78
CA GLY A 73 22.86 -66.37 -32.97
C GLY A 73 23.00 -67.90 -33.06
N ALA A 74 24.23 -68.42 -33.12
CA ALA A 74 24.51 -69.86 -33.04
C ALA A 74 24.49 -70.42 -31.60
N VAL A 75 24.48 -69.54 -30.58
CA VAL A 75 24.36 -69.94 -29.17
C VAL A 75 22.87 -69.88 -28.81
N GLY A 76 22.28 -71.01 -28.46
CA GLY A 76 20.91 -71.05 -27.96
C GLY A 76 20.78 -70.38 -26.59
N LEU A 77 19.55 -70.21 -26.10
CA LEU A 77 19.33 -69.74 -24.72
C LEU A 77 20.08 -70.64 -23.72
N SER A 78 20.37 -70.14 -22.52
CA SER A 78 21.00 -70.92 -21.45
C SER A 78 20.15 -70.86 -20.19
N THR A 79 20.38 -71.75 -19.22
CA THR A 79 19.66 -71.69 -17.94
C THR A 79 20.26 -70.60 -17.04
N GLN A 80 21.59 -70.58 -16.87
CA GLN A 80 22.25 -69.66 -15.93
C GLN A 80 23.68 -69.35 -16.37
N HIS A 81 24.15 -68.14 -16.09
CA HIS A 81 25.58 -67.80 -16.14
C HIS A 81 26.09 -67.56 -14.72
N THR A 82 27.28 -68.09 -14.41
CA THR A 82 27.96 -67.88 -13.13
C THR A 82 29.42 -67.52 -13.35
N TYR A 83 29.83 -66.31 -12.96
CA TYR A 83 31.20 -65.82 -13.03
C TYR A 83 31.83 -65.87 -11.64
N LYS A 84 32.90 -66.63 -11.50
CA LYS A 84 33.52 -66.97 -10.20
C LYS A 84 34.90 -66.34 -10.01
N ARG A 85 35.67 -66.19 -11.09
CA ARG A 85 37.05 -65.66 -11.08
C ARG A 85 37.37 -64.92 -12.37
N GLY A 86 38.40 -64.07 -12.31
CA GLY A 86 38.95 -63.38 -13.48
C GLY A 86 38.07 -62.24 -13.99
N THR A 87 38.39 -61.77 -15.19
CA THR A 87 37.69 -60.66 -15.86
C THR A 87 37.15 -61.14 -17.20
N VAL A 88 35.83 -61.20 -17.34
CA VAL A 88 35.16 -61.71 -18.54
C VAL A 88 34.44 -60.59 -19.27
N SER A 89 34.86 -60.30 -20.50
CA SER A 89 34.13 -59.39 -21.39
C SER A 89 33.16 -60.18 -22.26
N LEU A 90 31.90 -59.77 -22.29
CA LEU A 90 30.82 -60.38 -23.04
C LEU A 90 30.49 -59.50 -24.24
N SER A 91 30.63 -60.06 -25.44
CA SER A 91 30.22 -59.41 -26.68
C SER A 91 29.03 -60.16 -27.27
N MET A 92 27.84 -59.56 -27.17
CA MET A 92 26.59 -60.14 -27.65
C MET A 92 26.31 -59.66 -29.09
N SER A 93 26.99 -60.28 -30.07
CA SER A 93 26.75 -60.02 -31.50
C SER A 93 25.32 -60.39 -31.96
N SER A 94 24.60 -61.16 -31.13
CA SER A 94 23.17 -61.38 -31.18
C SER A 94 22.65 -61.38 -29.73
N PRO A 95 21.42 -60.90 -29.45
CA PRO A 95 20.83 -60.97 -28.12
C PRO A 95 20.90 -62.39 -27.54
N HIS A 96 21.24 -62.49 -26.25
CA HIS A 96 21.33 -63.77 -25.53
C HIS A 96 20.37 -63.79 -24.34
N THR A 97 19.65 -64.90 -24.17
CA THR A 97 18.64 -65.05 -23.11
C THR A 97 19.01 -66.17 -22.15
N LEU A 98 18.88 -65.88 -20.87
CA LEU A 98 18.96 -66.82 -19.77
C LEU A 98 17.56 -67.03 -19.18
N SER A 99 17.11 -68.28 -19.08
CA SER A 99 15.82 -68.58 -18.41
C SER A 99 15.88 -68.48 -16.89
N GLY A 100 17.09 -68.39 -16.32
CA GLY A 100 17.37 -68.29 -14.90
C GLY A 100 18.36 -67.17 -14.60
N ASN A 101 19.38 -67.43 -13.78
CA ASN A 101 20.15 -66.37 -13.13
C ASN A 101 21.38 -65.92 -13.94
N PHE A 102 21.73 -64.66 -13.84
CA PHE A 102 23.04 -64.13 -14.21
C PHE A 102 23.78 -63.74 -12.93
N ARG A 103 24.84 -64.47 -12.55
CA ARG A 103 25.53 -64.28 -11.27
C ARG A 103 26.99 -63.93 -11.42
N VAL A 104 27.45 -62.85 -10.78
CA VAL A 104 28.86 -62.46 -10.71
C VAL A 104 29.32 -62.49 -9.25
N GLY A 105 30.22 -63.40 -8.89
CA GLY A 105 30.56 -63.70 -7.49
C GLY A 105 29.41 -64.43 -6.80
N ASP A 106 29.35 -65.76 -6.93
CA ASP A 106 28.18 -66.56 -6.53
C ASP A 106 28.32 -67.19 -5.14
N VAL A 107 29.51 -67.70 -4.82
CA VAL A 107 29.80 -68.38 -3.55
C VAL A 107 31.01 -67.78 -2.85
N SER A 108 31.16 -68.07 -1.56
CA SER A 108 32.27 -67.57 -0.75
C SER A 108 33.64 -67.87 -1.38
N GLY A 109 34.51 -66.87 -1.45
CA GLY A 109 35.83 -66.94 -2.08
C GLY A 109 35.84 -66.71 -3.60
N ASP A 110 34.68 -66.50 -4.24
CA ASP A 110 34.60 -66.00 -5.61
C ASP A 110 34.96 -64.52 -5.67
N ALA A 111 35.70 -64.13 -6.70
CA ALA A 111 36.09 -62.75 -6.97
C ALA A 111 36.14 -62.55 -8.50
N ALA A 112 35.07 -62.01 -9.08
CA ALA A 112 34.91 -61.93 -10.53
C ALA A 112 34.51 -60.54 -11.01
N THR A 113 35.03 -60.15 -12.16
CA THR A 113 34.56 -58.99 -12.92
C THR A 113 33.97 -59.46 -14.24
N THR A 114 32.79 -58.98 -14.59
CA THR A 114 32.14 -59.24 -15.88
C THR A 114 31.77 -57.92 -16.54
N THR A 115 32.01 -57.78 -17.84
CA THR A 115 31.64 -56.57 -18.59
C THR A 115 30.80 -56.95 -19.79
N ILE A 116 29.58 -56.42 -19.90
CA ILE A 116 28.82 -56.43 -21.16
C ILE A 116 29.34 -55.27 -21.99
N THR A 117 30.04 -55.57 -23.08
CA THR A 117 30.70 -54.57 -23.93
C THR A 117 29.89 -54.22 -25.16
N THR A 118 28.87 -55.00 -25.52
CA THR A 118 27.93 -54.72 -26.62
C THR A 118 26.79 -55.73 -26.60
N GLY A 119 25.62 -55.29 -27.07
CA GLY A 119 24.42 -56.08 -27.29
C GLY A 119 23.62 -56.42 -26.03
N VAL A 120 22.60 -57.25 -26.19
CA VAL A 120 21.56 -57.47 -25.17
C VAL A 120 21.74 -58.79 -24.43
N VAL A 121 21.71 -58.75 -23.11
CA VAL A 121 21.57 -59.90 -22.22
C VAL A 121 20.22 -59.81 -21.52
N THR A 122 19.41 -60.86 -21.63
CA THR A 122 18.13 -60.96 -20.92
C THR A 122 18.18 -62.12 -19.93
N ALA A 123 17.93 -61.89 -18.64
CA ALA A 123 17.98 -62.92 -17.61
C ALA A 123 16.63 -63.09 -16.86
N GLY A 124 16.43 -64.21 -16.19
CA GLY A 124 15.34 -64.37 -15.23
C GLY A 124 15.56 -63.53 -13.97
N SER A 125 16.80 -63.45 -13.49
CA SER A 125 17.25 -62.51 -12.44
C SER A 125 18.75 -62.24 -12.56
N VAL A 126 19.23 -61.16 -11.95
CA VAL A 126 20.66 -60.83 -11.89
C VAL A 126 21.11 -60.72 -10.44
N THR A 127 22.27 -61.28 -10.09
CA THR A 127 22.87 -61.10 -8.77
C THR A 127 24.37 -60.83 -8.87
N VAL A 128 24.86 -59.78 -8.23
CA VAL A 128 26.29 -59.42 -8.17
C VAL A 128 26.74 -59.47 -6.71
N GLY A 129 27.66 -60.37 -6.34
CA GLY A 129 28.04 -60.58 -4.93
C GLY A 129 26.94 -61.30 -4.13
N ASN A 130 26.65 -62.55 -4.50
CA ASN A 130 25.51 -63.31 -3.98
C ASN A 130 25.73 -63.83 -2.55
N ALA A 131 26.91 -64.35 -2.20
CA ALA A 131 27.17 -65.01 -0.91
C ALA A 131 28.18 -64.25 -0.05
N ALA A 132 28.11 -64.43 1.27
CA ALA A 132 29.09 -63.88 2.20
C ALA A 132 30.53 -64.30 1.85
N GLY A 133 31.43 -63.32 1.77
CA GLY A 133 32.82 -63.51 1.34
C GLY A 133 33.02 -63.70 -0.17
N SER A 134 32.00 -63.44 -0.99
CA SER A 134 32.13 -63.32 -2.45
C SER A 134 32.23 -61.84 -2.87
N THR A 135 32.96 -61.57 -3.95
CA THR A 135 33.07 -60.24 -4.56
C THR A 135 32.70 -60.31 -6.04
N GLY A 136 31.74 -59.50 -6.47
CA GLY A 136 31.31 -59.40 -7.86
C GLY A 136 31.38 -57.98 -8.39
N THR A 137 31.85 -57.81 -9.62
CA THR A 137 31.77 -56.53 -10.35
C THR A 137 31.12 -56.75 -11.71
N LEU A 138 30.01 -56.08 -12.00
CA LEU A 138 29.34 -56.10 -13.29
C LEU A 138 29.40 -54.71 -13.95
N ASN A 139 30.01 -54.64 -15.12
CA ASN A 139 30.04 -53.43 -15.93
C ASN A 139 29.10 -53.59 -17.13
N ILE A 140 28.29 -52.58 -17.41
CA ILE A 140 27.46 -52.46 -18.61
C ILE A 140 27.97 -51.21 -19.32
N ASN A 141 28.79 -51.41 -20.34
CA ASN A 141 29.69 -50.37 -20.85
C ASN A 141 29.74 -50.31 -22.37
N ASP A 142 28.65 -49.83 -22.97
CA ASP A 142 28.52 -49.31 -24.34
C ASP A 142 27.09 -48.78 -24.54
N SER A 143 26.88 -47.95 -25.55
CA SER A 143 25.59 -47.41 -25.99
C SER A 143 24.56 -48.46 -26.39
N ASP A 144 25.02 -49.66 -26.75
CA ASP A 144 24.19 -50.80 -27.14
C ASP A 144 24.28 -51.98 -26.15
N ALA A 145 24.97 -51.80 -25.01
CA ALA A 145 25.06 -52.80 -23.96
C ALA A 145 23.83 -52.72 -23.05
N ASP A 146 22.97 -53.74 -23.13
CA ASP A 146 21.73 -53.82 -22.36
C ASP A 146 21.71 -55.07 -21.50
N LEU A 147 21.35 -54.88 -20.23
CA LEU A 147 20.98 -55.96 -19.31
C LEU A 147 19.53 -55.79 -18.92
N THR A 148 18.71 -56.79 -19.26
CA THR A 148 17.28 -56.80 -18.93
C THR A 148 16.92 -58.04 -18.14
N THR A 149 15.91 -57.94 -17.28
CA THR A 149 15.26 -59.13 -16.72
C THR A 149 13.79 -59.22 -17.14
N THR A 150 13.21 -60.42 -17.07
CA THR A 150 11.83 -60.67 -17.56
C THR A 150 10.89 -61.04 -16.42
N GLY A 151 9.61 -60.66 -16.54
CA GLY A 151 8.60 -60.95 -15.52
C GLY A 151 8.92 -60.22 -14.22
N SER A 152 8.69 -60.88 -13.08
CA SER A 152 9.04 -60.38 -11.74
C SER A 152 10.54 -60.59 -11.42
N GLY A 153 11.41 -60.27 -12.37
CA GLY A 153 12.84 -60.60 -12.28
C GLY A 153 13.63 -59.44 -11.70
N ASP A 154 14.27 -59.66 -10.54
CA ASP A 154 15.04 -58.59 -9.88
C ASP A 154 16.48 -58.48 -10.40
N ILE A 155 17.06 -57.29 -10.21
CA ILE A 155 18.51 -57.11 -10.23
C ILE A 155 18.95 -56.81 -8.79
N VAL A 156 19.80 -57.68 -8.23
CA VAL A 156 20.33 -57.56 -6.86
C VAL A 156 21.83 -57.34 -6.88
N VAL A 157 22.28 -56.17 -6.42
CA VAL A 157 23.69 -55.84 -6.19
C VAL A 157 23.99 -56.03 -4.71
N ALA A 158 24.88 -56.97 -4.42
CA ALA A 158 25.31 -57.42 -3.10
C ALA A 158 24.21 -58.07 -2.26
N SER A 159 23.80 -59.30 -2.58
CA SER A 159 22.79 -60.02 -1.78
C SER A 159 23.29 -60.35 -0.36
N ALA A 160 24.52 -60.85 -0.24
CA ALA A 160 25.22 -61.07 1.03
C ALA A 160 26.75 -60.93 0.93
N GLY A 161 27.29 -60.75 -0.28
CA GLY A 161 28.72 -60.48 -0.52
C GLY A 161 28.98 -59.00 -0.80
N THR A 162 30.11 -58.68 -1.42
CA THR A 162 30.38 -57.34 -1.95
C THR A 162 30.04 -57.31 -3.44
N GLY A 163 29.19 -56.37 -3.85
CA GLY A 163 28.73 -56.23 -5.22
C GLY A 163 28.96 -54.82 -5.76
N THR A 164 29.51 -54.72 -6.96
CA THR A 164 29.64 -53.44 -7.67
C THR A 164 28.99 -53.54 -9.04
N MET A 165 28.09 -52.61 -9.39
CA MET A 165 27.56 -52.47 -10.74
C MET A 165 27.93 -51.10 -11.33
N ASN A 166 28.55 -51.08 -12.50
CA ASN A 166 28.85 -49.84 -13.21
C ASN A 166 28.08 -49.79 -14.52
N ILE A 167 27.29 -48.75 -14.73
CA ILE A 167 26.52 -48.51 -15.94
C ILE A 167 27.10 -47.26 -16.57
N THR A 168 27.83 -47.47 -17.66
CA THR A 168 28.72 -46.47 -18.26
C THR A 168 28.60 -46.48 -19.78
N GLY A 169 29.09 -45.43 -20.44
CA GLY A 169 29.18 -45.40 -21.90
C GLY A 169 27.84 -45.50 -22.63
N GLY A 170 26.71 -45.21 -21.97
CA GLY A 170 25.37 -45.36 -22.54
C GLY A 170 24.71 -46.71 -22.29
N GLY A 171 25.28 -47.53 -21.42
CA GLY A 171 24.72 -48.83 -21.04
C GLY A 171 23.37 -48.73 -20.34
N LYS A 172 22.58 -49.81 -20.36
CA LYS A 172 21.29 -49.88 -19.67
C LYS A 172 21.14 -51.11 -18.80
N ALA A 173 20.62 -50.90 -17.59
CA ALA A 173 20.02 -51.94 -16.79
C ALA A 173 18.50 -51.71 -16.70
N ALA A 174 17.70 -52.73 -17.00
CA ALA A 174 16.26 -52.67 -16.84
C ALA A 174 15.74 -53.92 -16.13
N PRO A 175 15.57 -53.86 -14.80
CA PRO A 175 14.91 -54.94 -14.08
C PRO A 175 13.44 -55.03 -14.52
N GLY A 176 12.96 -56.27 -14.58
CA GLY A 176 11.57 -56.62 -14.79
C GLY A 176 10.70 -56.21 -13.61
N ASP A 177 11.28 -56.15 -12.42
CA ASP A 177 10.65 -55.78 -11.14
C ASP A 177 11.58 -54.84 -10.36
N ASP A 178 12.14 -55.29 -9.24
CA ASP A 178 12.93 -54.46 -8.32
C ASP A 178 14.40 -54.35 -8.72
N PHE A 179 15.00 -53.20 -8.37
CA PHE A 179 16.44 -52.98 -8.33
C PHE A 179 16.91 -52.84 -6.89
N ILE A 180 17.64 -53.83 -6.38
CA ILE A 180 18.02 -53.92 -4.95
C ILE A 180 19.53 -53.77 -4.79
N ILE A 181 19.96 -52.87 -3.91
CA ILE A 181 21.37 -52.62 -3.57
C ILE A 181 21.57 -52.86 -2.07
N GLY A 182 22.44 -53.80 -1.71
CA GLY A 182 22.76 -54.15 -0.33
C GLY A 182 21.67 -55.01 0.34
N GLY A 183 21.78 -56.33 0.22
CA GLY A 183 20.99 -57.33 0.97
C GLY A 183 21.61 -57.67 2.33
N ALA A 184 21.08 -58.67 3.04
CA ALA A 184 21.44 -58.93 4.44
C ALA A 184 22.95 -59.24 4.61
N GLY A 185 23.69 -58.30 5.21
CA GLY A 185 25.15 -58.37 5.38
C GLY A 185 25.96 -58.18 4.09
N GLY A 186 25.35 -57.71 3.01
CA GLY A 186 26.01 -57.39 1.74
C GLY A 186 26.27 -55.89 1.55
N ASP A 187 27.41 -55.56 0.93
CA ASP A 187 27.81 -54.20 0.61
C ASP A 187 27.73 -53.97 -0.90
N GLY A 188 26.76 -53.15 -1.33
CA GLY A 188 26.44 -52.90 -2.73
C GLY A 188 26.75 -51.47 -3.15
N THR A 189 27.47 -51.30 -4.26
CA THR A 189 27.72 -50.00 -4.88
C THR A 189 27.28 -50.01 -6.34
N VAL A 190 26.50 -49.01 -6.75
CA VAL A 190 26.04 -48.84 -8.13
C VAL A 190 26.39 -47.45 -8.63
N ASN A 191 27.06 -47.39 -9.78
CA ASN A 191 27.43 -46.14 -10.43
C ASN A 191 26.74 -46.04 -11.79
N VAL A 192 25.98 -44.97 -12.00
CA VAL A 192 25.32 -44.65 -13.28
C VAL A 192 25.93 -43.37 -13.82
N SER A 193 26.72 -43.49 -14.89
CA SER A 193 27.57 -42.39 -15.34
C SER A 193 27.77 -42.32 -16.84
N GLY A 194 27.75 -41.11 -17.39
CA GLY A 194 28.13 -40.85 -18.77
C GLY A 194 27.05 -41.17 -19.79
N PHE A 195 27.45 -41.03 -21.06
CA PHE A 195 26.63 -41.35 -22.22
C PHE A 195 27.51 -42.01 -23.29
N GLY A 196 26.87 -42.79 -24.14
CA GLY A 196 27.44 -43.30 -25.38
C GLY A 196 27.18 -42.33 -26.52
N THR A 197 28.04 -42.34 -27.53
CA THR A 197 27.99 -41.35 -28.63
C THR A 197 27.36 -41.87 -29.91
N THR A 198 27.25 -43.19 -30.08
CA THR A 198 26.73 -43.81 -31.32
C THR A 198 26.01 -45.15 -31.03
N PRO A 199 24.68 -45.15 -30.81
CA PRO A 199 23.79 -43.99 -30.75
C PRO A 199 24.03 -43.14 -29.50
N LEU A 200 23.64 -41.85 -29.57
CA LEU A 200 23.64 -41.00 -28.38
C LEU A 200 22.65 -41.58 -27.36
N ARG A 201 23.16 -42.05 -26.22
CA ARG A 201 22.34 -42.65 -25.16
C ARG A 201 22.98 -42.42 -23.81
N PHE A 202 22.20 -41.93 -22.85
CA PHE A 202 22.64 -41.80 -21.47
C PHE A 202 22.68 -43.17 -20.79
N SER A 203 23.67 -43.38 -19.94
CA SER A 203 23.71 -44.54 -19.05
C SER A 203 22.47 -44.52 -18.15
N ASN A 204 21.73 -45.62 -18.09
CA ASN A 204 20.39 -45.60 -17.51
C ASN A 204 20.03 -46.86 -16.70
N ILE A 205 19.35 -46.67 -15.57
CA ILE A 205 18.55 -47.69 -14.89
C ILE A 205 17.07 -47.35 -15.06
N THR A 206 16.24 -48.30 -15.49
CA THR A 206 14.78 -48.10 -15.53
C THR A 206 14.07 -49.38 -15.12
N THR A 207 13.39 -49.36 -13.97
CA THR A 207 12.49 -50.46 -13.57
C THR A 207 11.27 -50.47 -14.49
N THR A 208 10.74 -51.65 -14.81
CA THR A 208 9.70 -51.79 -15.85
C THR A 208 8.35 -52.32 -15.37
N ALA A 209 8.27 -52.90 -14.16
CA ALA A 209 7.00 -53.23 -13.52
C ALA A 209 6.30 -51.97 -12.98
N ALA A 210 4.98 -52.07 -12.82
CA ALA A 210 4.18 -50.99 -12.24
C ALA A 210 4.45 -50.78 -10.74
N ASP A 211 4.97 -51.82 -10.07
CA ASP A 211 5.45 -51.89 -8.69
C ASP A 211 6.99 -52.01 -8.63
N GLY A 212 7.69 -51.68 -9.72
CA GLY A 212 9.13 -51.85 -9.81
C GLY A 212 9.87 -50.80 -8.99
N ASP A 213 10.32 -51.18 -7.80
CA ASP A 213 10.97 -50.31 -6.83
C ASP A 213 12.49 -50.25 -7.02
N ILE A 214 13.11 -49.20 -6.49
CA ILE A 214 14.56 -49.18 -6.25
C ILE A 214 14.81 -49.14 -4.75
N VAL A 215 15.51 -50.15 -4.22
CA VAL A 215 15.81 -50.28 -2.80
C VAL A 215 17.31 -50.18 -2.56
N VAL A 216 17.72 -49.25 -1.71
CA VAL A 216 19.13 -48.95 -1.39
C VAL A 216 19.38 -49.17 0.10
N GLY A 217 20.20 -50.14 0.45
CA GLY A 217 20.37 -50.61 1.83
C GLY A 217 19.14 -51.38 2.30
N ASN A 218 18.82 -52.52 1.69
CA ASN A 218 17.56 -53.23 1.88
C ASN A 218 17.43 -53.93 3.25
N ALA A 219 18.52 -54.35 3.88
CA ALA A 219 18.46 -55.28 5.01
C ALA A 219 19.44 -54.95 6.14
N SER A 220 19.20 -55.55 7.30
CA SER A 220 20.05 -55.32 8.48
C SER A 220 21.53 -55.64 8.20
N GLY A 221 22.41 -54.73 8.56
CA GLY A 221 23.86 -54.86 8.37
C GLY A 221 24.34 -54.65 6.92
N SER A 222 23.48 -54.17 6.02
CA SER A 222 23.83 -53.86 4.63
C SER A 222 24.25 -52.41 4.45
N ILE A 223 25.21 -52.15 3.57
CA ILE A 223 25.46 -50.81 3.01
C ILE A 223 25.07 -50.84 1.53
N GLY A 224 24.15 -49.98 1.13
CA GLY A 224 23.80 -49.74 -0.28
C GLY A 224 24.16 -48.33 -0.69
N GLU A 225 24.83 -48.19 -1.84
CA GLU A 225 25.22 -46.91 -2.40
C GLU A 225 24.81 -46.82 -3.88
N LEU A 226 24.09 -45.76 -4.23
CA LEU A 226 23.69 -45.44 -5.60
C LEU A 226 24.20 -44.04 -5.97
N ASN A 227 25.13 -44.00 -6.93
CA ASN A 227 25.75 -42.78 -7.42
C ASN A 227 25.28 -42.50 -8.85
N ILE A 228 24.70 -41.33 -9.08
CA ILE A 228 24.16 -40.90 -10.38
C ILE A 228 24.84 -39.60 -10.79
N PHE A 229 25.73 -39.64 -11.77
CA PHE A 229 26.55 -38.48 -12.14
C PHE A 229 26.88 -38.46 -13.64
N ASN A 230 27.54 -37.43 -14.14
CA ASN A 230 27.94 -37.27 -15.55
C ASN A 230 26.80 -37.55 -16.56
N SER A 231 25.62 -36.98 -16.33
CA SER A 231 24.40 -37.18 -17.11
C SER A 231 23.80 -38.59 -17.05
N GLY A 232 24.17 -39.41 -16.07
CA GLY A 232 23.46 -40.66 -15.76
C GLY A 232 22.00 -40.41 -15.38
N ILE A 233 21.13 -41.36 -15.70
CA ILE A 233 19.69 -41.29 -15.44
C ILE A 233 19.25 -42.56 -14.69
N VAL A 234 18.43 -42.39 -13.66
CA VAL A 234 17.77 -43.50 -12.96
C VAL A 234 16.28 -43.20 -12.88
N GLY A 235 15.45 -44.18 -13.24
CA GLY A 235 14.00 -44.12 -13.16
C GLY A 235 13.43 -45.29 -12.37
N ALA A 236 12.69 -45.00 -11.31
CA ALA A 236 11.83 -45.93 -10.61
C ALA A 236 10.38 -45.75 -11.10
N SER A 237 9.75 -46.86 -11.52
CA SER A 237 8.36 -46.91 -11.96
C SER A 237 7.36 -46.87 -10.82
N ASP A 238 7.77 -47.20 -9.59
CA ASP A 238 7.03 -46.95 -8.36
C ASP A 238 7.94 -46.25 -7.34
N ASP A 239 8.28 -46.87 -6.20
CA ASP A 239 8.94 -46.22 -5.08
C ASP A 239 10.48 -46.28 -5.16
N VAL A 240 11.13 -45.37 -4.43
CA VAL A 240 12.53 -45.52 -4.03
C VAL A 240 12.60 -45.58 -2.51
N GLN A 241 13.22 -46.63 -1.98
CA GLN A 241 13.38 -46.85 -0.56
C GLN A 241 14.86 -46.86 -0.19
N VAL A 242 15.26 -46.03 0.77
CA VAL A 242 16.65 -45.83 1.17
C VAL A 242 16.78 -46.11 2.66
N GLY A 243 17.43 -47.20 3.02
CA GLY A 243 17.53 -47.71 4.39
C GLY A 243 16.19 -48.15 5.02
N PRO A 244 15.31 -48.91 4.33
CA PRO A 244 13.98 -49.26 4.87
C PRO A 244 14.00 -50.23 6.07
N ALA A 245 15.09 -50.94 6.34
CA ALA A 245 15.15 -51.97 7.38
C ALA A 245 16.05 -51.59 8.57
N SER A 246 15.69 -52.03 9.78
CA SER A 246 16.51 -51.79 10.98
C SER A 246 17.98 -52.22 10.81
N GLY A 247 18.90 -51.29 11.06
CA GLY A 247 20.34 -51.52 10.91
C GLY A 247 20.85 -51.56 9.47
N SER A 248 20.02 -51.25 8.47
CA SER A 248 20.47 -50.98 7.10
C SER A 248 21.01 -49.56 6.94
N ASN A 249 21.90 -49.35 5.97
CA ASN A 249 22.41 -48.04 5.60
C ASN A 249 22.30 -47.84 4.07
N GLY A 250 21.52 -46.87 3.63
CA GLY A 250 21.34 -46.54 2.22
C GLY A 250 21.83 -45.12 1.91
N ILE A 251 22.58 -44.97 0.83
CA ILE A 251 23.12 -43.68 0.37
C ILE A 251 22.79 -43.52 -1.12
N VAL A 252 22.18 -42.39 -1.47
CA VAL A 252 21.90 -42.01 -2.86
C VAL A 252 22.44 -40.61 -3.11
N ASP A 253 23.42 -40.49 -4.01
CA ASP A 253 24.00 -39.22 -4.42
C ASP A 253 23.69 -38.96 -5.91
N VAL A 254 23.10 -37.80 -6.19
CA VAL A 254 22.70 -37.38 -7.54
C VAL A 254 23.43 -36.09 -7.90
N GLY A 255 24.22 -36.13 -8.97
CA GLY A 255 25.09 -35.04 -9.42
C GLY A 255 26.46 -35.04 -8.74
N GLY A 256 27.07 -33.85 -8.64
CA GLY A 256 28.33 -33.63 -7.94
C GLY A 256 29.45 -33.08 -8.84
N ALA A 257 30.67 -33.04 -8.30
CA ALA A 257 31.84 -32.44 -8.97
C ALA A 257 32.18 -33.04 -10.34
N SER A 258 31.75 -34.28 -10.57
CA SER A 258 32.00 -34.99 -11.82
C SER A 258 31.07 -34.52 -12.96
N GLY A 259 29.88 -33.99 -12.64
CA GLY A 259 28.84 -33.58 -13.61
C GLY A 259 27.43 -33.93 -13.10
N GLY A 260 26.39 -33.39 -13.74
CA GLY A 260 25.00 -33.55 -13.30
C GLY A 260 24.45 -34.97 -13.34
N GLY A 261 23.28 -35.22 -12.77
CA GLY A 261 22.63 -36.54 -12.74
C GLY A 261 21.12 -36.40 -12.59
N THR A 262 20.33 -37.43 -12.89
CA THR A 262 18.87 -37.37 -12.73
C THR A 262 18.30 -38.64 -12.11
N LEU A 263 17.52 -38.47 -11.05
CA LEU A 263 16.70 -39.50 -10.42
C LEU A 263 15.22 -39.12 -10.60
N ASN A 264 14.45 -39.98 -11.27
CA ASN A 264 13.01 -39.83 -11.46
C ASN A 264 12.26 -40.93 -10.70
N ILE A 265 11.28 -40.53 -9.90
CA ILE A 265 10.51 -41.43 -9.04
C ILE A 265 9.02 -41.18 -9.31
N ALA A 266 8.33 -42.21 -9.77
CA ALA A 266 6.90 -42.15 -10.07
C ALA A 266 6.02 -42.31 -8.81
N GLY A 267 6.49 -43.06 -7.82
CA GLY A 267 5.87 -43.22 -6.50
C GLY A 267 6.48 -42.30 -5.44
N ASP A 268 6.57 -42.82 -4.22
CA ASP A 268 7.13 -42.18 -3.02
C ASP A 268 8.65 -42.37 -2.94
N LEU A 269 9.33 -41.41 -2.30
CA LEU A 269 10.72 -41.54 -1.87
C LEU A 269 10.75 -41.69 -0.34
N GLN A 270 11.11 -42.88 0.14
CA GLN A 270 11.15 -43.22 1.56
C GLN A 270 12.62 -43.27 2.01
N VAL A 271 13.03 -42.36 2.89
CA VAL A 271 14.44 -42.23 3.34
C VAL A 271 14.50 -42.45 4.84
N GLY A 272 15.20 -43.51 5.28
CA GLY A 272 15.22 -43.94 6.68
C GLY A 272 13.81 -44.12 7.24
N ASN A 273 12.85 -44.47 6.39
CA ASN A 273 11.43 -44.55 6.69
C ASN A 273 10.93 -45.95 6.35
N ASN A 274 10.05 -46.48 7.20
CA ASN A 274 9.37 -47.75 6.96
C ASN A 274 7.89 -47.61 7.31
N THR A 275 7.06 -47.66 6.28
CA THR A 275 5.61 -47.47 6.40
C THR A 275 4.86 -48.67 7.01
N SER A 276 5.56 -49.78 7.32
CA SER A 276 4.98 -51.03 7.86
C SER A 276 5.09 -51.21 9.38
N SER A 277 5.48 -50.16 10.14
CA SER A 277 5.56 -50.13 11.63
C SER A 277 6.71 -50.94 12.26
N THR A 278 7.71 -51.35 11.51
CA THR A 278 9.02 -51.80 12.03
C THR A 278 10.04 -50.65 11.94
N SER A 279 11.01 -50.60 12.84
CA SER A 279 12.10 -49.63 12.78
C SER A 279 12.89 -49.72 11.47
N ALA A 280 13.09 -48.59 10.80
CA ALA A 280 13.93 -48.42 9.63
C ALA A 280 15.42 -48.28 10.03
N GLY A 281 16.27 -48.20 9.00
CA GLY A 281 17.70 -47.98 9.12
C GLY A 281 18.08 -46.51 8.97
N SER A 282 19.28 -46.25 8.45
CA SER A 282 19.70 -44.91 8.05
C SER A 282 19.62 -44.76 6.53
N GLY A 283 18.94 -43.71 6.07
CA GLY A 283 18.89 -43.33 4.67
C GLY A 283 19.45 -41.93 4.47
N GLN A 284 20.24 -41.74 3.42
CA GLN A 284 20.75 -40.45 2.99
C GLN A 284 20.52 -40.26 1.49
N VAL A 285 19.91 -39.14 1.12
CA VAL A 285 19.68 -38.76 -0.28
C VAL A 285 20.17 -37.33 -0.48
N SER A 286 21.04 -37.12 -1.46
CA SER A 286 21.59 -35.80 -1.79
C SER A 286 21.36 -35.43 -3.24
N ALA A 287 20.74 -34.27 -3.47
CA ALA A 287 20.88 -33.54 -4.73
C ALA A 287 22.14 -32.66 -4.61
N LEU A 288 23.19 -33.06 -5.31
CA LEU A 288 24.46 -32.34 -5.41
C LEU A 288 24.44 -31.41 -6.64
N ASN A 289 25.51 -30.66 -6.86
CA ASN A 289 25.63 -29.75 -8.00
C ASN A 289 25.27 -30.42 -9.34
N GLY A 290 24.32 -29.85 -10.09
CA GLY A 290 23.78 -30.38 -11.34
C GLY A 290 22.92 -31.64 -11.21
N GLY A 291 22.68 -32.10 -9.99
CA GLY A 291 21.81 -33.23 -9.68
C GLY A 291 20.35 -32.81 -9.61
N ARG A 292 19.48 -33.59 -10.25
CA ARG A 292 18.02 -33.39 -10.22
C ARG A 292 17.31 -34.61 -9.67
N ILE A 293 16.49 -34.41 -8.66
CA ILE A 293 15.62 -35.44 -8.07
C ILE A 293 14.17 -35.01 -8.29
N ASN A 294 13.40 -35.83 -9.02
CA ASN A 294 11.99 -35.59 -9.28
C ASN A 294 11.15 -36.68 -8.64
N VAL A 295 10.22 -36.30 -7.76
CA VAL A 295 9.35 -37.23 -7.02
C VAL A 295 7.89 -36.84 -7.26
N THR A 296 7.14 -37.74 -7.89
CA THR A 296 5.71 -37.52 -8.18
C THR A 296 4.85 -37.78 -6.94
N GLY A 297 5.21 -38.78 -6.14
CA GLY A 297 4.60 -39.06 -4.85
C GLY A 297 5.14 -38.19 -3.71
N VAL A 298 5.22 -38.77 -2.53
CA VAL A 298 5.63 -38.11 -1.29
C VAL A 298 7.07 -38.46 -0.94
N ILE A 299 7.86 -37.45 -0.55
CA ILE A 299 9.14 -37.69 0.14
C ILE A 299 8.86 -37.85 1.63
N ARG A 300 9.28 -38.97 2.24
CA ARG A 300 9.14 -39.26 3.67
C ARG A 300 10.51 -39.45 4.30
N LEU A 301 10.81 -38.67 5.34
CA LEU A 301 12.12 -38.67 6.01
C LEU A 301 11.99 -39.14 7.46
N GLY A 302 12.70 -40.21 7.80
CA GLY A 302 12.76 -40.77 9.16
C GLY A 302 11.52 -41.59 9.55
N ASP A 303 11.60 -42.27 10.69
CA ASP A 303 10.45 -42.88 11.37
C ASP A 303 10.47 -42.62 12.88
N THR A 304 9.37 -42.95 13.56
CA THR A 304 9.17 -42.64 14.99
C THR A 304 9.89 -43.57 15.97
N THR A 305 10.66 -44.56 15.50
CA THR A 305 11.14 -45.66 16.37
C THR A 305 12.65 -45.81 16.44
N VAL A 306 13.40 -45.51 15.39
CA VAL A 306 14.88 -45.35 15.37
C VAL A 306 15.44 -44.94 13.99
N GLY A 307 14.61 -44.95 12.94
CA GLY A 307 15.03 -44.70 11.56
C GLY A 307 15.45 -43.25 11.34
N SER A 308 16.63 -43.04 10.72
CA SER A 308 17.17 -41.71 10.43
C SER A 308 17.19 -41.46 8.93
N GLY A 309 16.39 -40.51 8.47
CA GLY A 309 16.28 -40.14 7.06
C GLY A 309 16.78 -38.72 6.82
N THR A 310 17.80 -38.57 5.99
CA THR A 310 18.34 -37.26 5.62
C THR A 310 18.13 -36.98 4.13
N LEU A 311 17.48 -35.85 3.82
CA LEU A 311 17.43 -35.28 2.47
C LEU A 311 18.25 -34.00 2.44
N SER A 312 19.20 -33.91 1.50
CA SER A 312 20.04 -32.73 1.33
C SER A 312 19.91 -32.14 -0.08
N CYS A 313 19.66 -30.84 -0.17
CA CYS A 313 19.72 -30.09 -1.42
C CYS A 313 20.90 -29.11 -1.33
N ARG A 314 21.99 -29.42 -2.02
CA ARG A 314 23.23 -28.62 -2.01
C ARG A 314 23.30 -27.68 -3.20
N ASP A 315 24.24 -26.74 -3.16
CA ASP A 315 24.44 -25.76 -4.24
C ASP A 315 24.46 -26.40 -5.64
N GLY A 316 23.68 -25.82 -6.56
CA GLY A 316 23.43 -26.32 -7.91
C GLY A 316 22.55 -27.57 -8.03
N GLY A 317 22.09 -28.16 -6.91
CA GLY A 317 21.13 -29.27 -6.89
C GLY A 317 19.67 -28.83 -6.97
N GLU A 318 18.81 -29.70 -7.48
CA GLU A 318 17.38 -29.46 -7.66
C GLU A 318 16.55 -30.65 -7.12
N ILE A 319 15.60 -30.36 -6.22
CA ILE A 319 14.62 -31.33 -5.72
C ILE A 319 13.22 -30.83 -6.06
N ASN A 320 12.48 -31.60 -6.85
CA ASN A 320 11.08 -31.37 -7.15
C ASN A 320 10.23 -32.45 -6.48
N ALA A 321 9.36 -32.06 -5.56
CA ALA A 321 8.50 -32.98 -4.83
C ALA A 321 7.06 -32.47 -4.81
N ARG A 322 6.08 -33.38 -4.84
CA ARG A 322 4.71 -33.00 -4.51
C ARG A 322 4.57 -32.63 -3.04
N SER A 323 5.08 -33.50 -2.15
CA SER A 323 5.07 -33.28 -0.70
C SER A 323 6.40 -33.73 -0.09
N ILE A 324 6.80 -33.09 1.01
CA ILE A 324 7.94 -33.49 1.84
C ILE A 324 7.44 -33.59 3.27
N ILE A 325 7.52 -34.78 3.86
CA ILE A 325 7.06 -35.07 5.21
C ILE A 325 8.26 -35.55 6.03
N CYS A 326 8.65 -34.74 7.01
CA CYS A 326 9.72 -35.09 7.94
C CYS A 326 9.13 -35.55 9.26
N ASP A 327 9.51 -36.74 9.72
CA ASP A 327 9.21 -37.19 11.07
C ASP A 327 10.01 -36.38 12.10
N SER A 328 9.41 -36.08 13.26
CA SER A 328 10.06 -35.31 14.32
C SER A 328 11.21 -36.06 14.99
N ASP A 329 11.17 -37.39 14.99
CA ASP A 329 12.10 -38.26 15.74
C ASP A 329 13.04 -39.04 14.80
N GLY A 330 13.44 -38.45 13.66
CA GLY A 330 14.39 -39.06 12.75
C GLY A 330 14.52 -38.45 11.35
N GLY A 331 13.66 -37.48 10.99
CA GLY A 331 13.70 -36.81 9.69
C GLY A 331 14.57 -35.55 9.70
N PHE A 332 15.51 -35.46 8.75
CA PHE A 332 16.38 -34.30 8.56
C PHE A 332 16.25 -33.74 7.15
N LEU A 333 15.83 -32.48 7.04
CA LEU A 333 15.75 -31.73 5.79
C LEU A 333 16.83 -30.64 5.76
N ASN A 334 17.86 -30.85 4.95
CA ASN A 334 19.02 -29.97 4.86
C ASN A 334 18.98 -29.16 3.56
N LEU A 335 18.62 -27.87 3.66
CA LEU A 335 18.57 -26.94 2.54
C LEU A 335 19.88 -26.13 2.51
N LEU A 336 20.87 -26.60 1.75
CA LEU A 336 22.27 -26.18 1.79
C LEU A 336 22.74 -25.57 0.46
N GLY A 337 21.94 -24.68 -0.15
CA GLY A 337 22.31 -23.96 -1.36
C GLY A 337 21.55 -24.30 -2.63
N GLY A 338 20.90 -25.46 -2.70
CA GLY A 338 20.13 -25.87 -3.88
C GLY A 338 18.70 -25.33 -3.90
N GLU A 339 17.96 -25.69 -4.96
CA GLU A 339 16.54 -25.36 -5.08
C GLU A 339 15.67 -26.57 -4.71
N THR A 340 14.81 -26.40 -3.71
CA THR A 340 13.79 -27.38 -3.31
C THR A 340 12.41 -26.82 -3.61
N ARG A 341 11.62 -27.54 -4.40
CA ARG A 341 10.24 -27.17 -4.75
C ARG A 341 9.23 -28.16 -4.18
N VAL A 342 8.20 -27.62 -3.55
CA VAL A 342 7.00 -28.34 -3.13
C VAL A 342 5.85 -27.87 -4.01
N ASP A 343 5.31 -28.78 -4.83
CA ASP A 343 4.33 -28.49 -5.88
C ASP A 343 2.97 -29.11 -5.54
N GLY A 344 2.03 -28.26 -5.10
CA GLY A 344 0.63 -28.61 -4.79
C GLY A 344 0.39 -29.47 -3.55
N GLY A 345 1.42 -29.98 -2.87
CA GLY A 345 1.28 -30.79 -1.66
C GLY A 345 1.65 -30.07 -0.36
N THR A 346 2.27 -30.78 0.57
CA THR A 346 2.57 -30.26 1.92
C THR A 346 4.05 -30.41 2.24
N LEU A 347 4.63 -29.36 2.83
CA LEU A 347 5.90 -29.39 3.56
C LEU A 347 5.62 -29.49 5.06
N ALA A 348 5.83 -30.68 5.64
CA ALA A 348 5.84 -30.87 7.08
C ALA A 348 7.30 -30.88 7.57
N ALA A 349 7.72 -29.76 8.16
CA ALA A 349 9.08 -29.58 8.64
C ALA A 349 9.33 -30.34 9.97
N PRO A 350 10.57 -30.79 10.24
CA PRO A 350 10.90 -31.48 11.49
C PRO A 350 10.54 -30.64 12.70
N GLY A 351 9.78 -31.20 13.64
CA GLY A 351 9.35 -30.52 14.87
C GLY A 351 8.51 -29.25 14.66
N GLY A 352 7.98 -29.02 13.45
CA GLY A 352 7.25 -27.79 13.11
C GLY A 352 8.12 -26.54 13.04
N ILE A 353 9.44 -26.68 12.89
CA ILE A 353 10.40 -25.57 12.82
C ILE A 353 11.15 -25.64 11.50
N LEU A 354 11.32 -24.48 10.86
CA LEU A 354 12.12 -24.35 9.66
C LEU A 354 13.24 -23.32 9.87
N SER A 355 14.47 -23.81 9.87
CA SER A 355 15.68 -22.99 9.95
C SER A 355 16.47 -23.21 8.69
N ILE A 356 16.58 -22.18 7.85
CA ILE A 356 17.27 -22.26 6.56
C ILE A 356 18.51 -21.38 6.61
N GLU A 357 19.64 -21.99 6.32
CA GLU A 357 20.95 -21.35 6.31
C GLU A 357 21.82 -22.03 5.24
N GLY A 358 22.36 -21.25 4.30
CA GLY A 358 23.35 -21.74 3.34
C GLY A 358 24.73 -21.95 3.98
N ALA A 359 25.61 -22.70 3.32
CA ALA A 359 27.03 -22.65 3.66
C ALA A 359 27.70 -21.40 3.06
N SER A 360 29.01 -21.25 3.26
CA SER A 360 29.75 -20.10 2.73
C SER A 360 29.72 -20.04 1.20
N GLY A 361 29.03 -19.03 0.65
CA GLY A 361 28.90 -18.83 -0.80
C GLY A 361 27.72 -19.58 -1.44
N GLU A 362 26.85 -20.17 -0.62
CA GLU A 362 25.68 -20.92 -1.06
C GLU A 362 24.38 -20.23 -0.61
N THR A 363 23.34 -20.26 -1.44
CA THR A 363 22.08 -19.54 -1.19
C THR A 363 20.88 -20.47 -1.38
N PRO A 364 20.42 -21.19 -0.33
CA PRO A 364 19.30 -22.12 -0.42
C PRO A 364 18.01 -21.44 -0.86
N PHE A 365 17.24 -22.14 -1.70
CA PHE A 365 15.99 -21.65 -2.26
C PHE A 365 14.87 -22.67 -2.04
N LEU A 366 13.87 -22.31 -1.22
CA LEU A 366 12.67 -23.12 -1.00
C LEU A 366 11.47 -22.48 -1.69
N ARG A 367 10.79 -23.22 -2.57
CA ARG A 367 9.55 -22.79 -3.23
C ARG A 367 8.35 -23.63 -2.79
N LEU A 368 7.28 -22.95 -2.39
CA LEU A 368 5.94 -23.51 -2.29
C LEU A 368 5.14 -22.98 -3.48
N ILE A 369 4.69 -23.88 -4.38
CA ILE A 369 3.99 -23.50 -5.62
C ILE A 369 2.71 -24.32 -5.84
N ASN A 370 1.84 -23.82 -6.71
CA ASN A 370 0.62 -24.47 -7.19
C ASN A 370 -0.31 -24.98 -6.08
N GLY A 371 -0.50 -24.19 -5.01
CA GLY A 371 -1.34 -24.54 -3.88
C GLY A 371 -0.64 -25.37 -2.79
N ALA A 372 0.69 -25.41 -2.78
CA ALA A 372 1.44 -26.06 -1.72
C ALA A 372 1.21 -25.40 -0.35
N SER A 373 1.38 -26.16 0.72
CA SER A 373 1.14 -25.71 2.10
C SER A 373 2.30 -26.05 3.03
N CYS A 374 2.62 -25.14 3.95
CA CYS A 374 3.54 -25.38 5.06
C CYS A 374 2.96 -24.81 6.35
N SER A 375 2.96 -25.61 7.42
CA SER A 375 2.50 -25.20 8.75
C SER A 375 3.60 -25.43 9.78
N LEU A 376 3.92 -24.39 10.54
CA LEU A 376 4.99 -24.34 11.53
C LEU A 376 4.43 -23.99 12.92
N ALA A 377 5.05 -24.56 13.95
CA ALA A 377 4.67 -24.37 15.35
C ALA A 377 5.90 -24.56 16.25
N ALA A 378 6.40 -23.46 16.84
CA ALA A 378 7.45 -23.45 17.85
C ALA A 378 6.89 -23.01 19.22
N PRO A 379 6.17 -23.89 19.94
CA PRO A 379 5.55 -23.55 21.23
C PRO A 379 6.55 -23.52 22.38
N THR A 380 7.80 -23.94 22.18
CA THR A 380 8.87 -23.97 23.19
C THR A 380 10.02 -23.03 22.83
N SER A 381 10.76 -22.55 23.83
CA SER A 381 11.92 -21.66 23.67
C SER A 381 12.97 -22.27 22.73
N PRO A 382 13.58 -21.50 21.78
CA PRO A 382 13.58 -20.03 21.66
C PRO A 382 12.33 -19.44 20.98
N PHE A 383 11.30 -20.25 20.75
CA PHE A 383 10.06 -19.88 20.09
C PHE A 383 10.24 -19.35 18.67
N ARG A 384 11.29 -19.71 17.94
CA ARG A 384 11.47 -19.32 16.52
C ARG A 384 10.93 -20.43 15.63
N ALA A 385 9.83 -20.17 14.92
CA ALA A 385 9.23 -21.16 14.02
C ALA A 385 9.85 -21.11 12.63
N LEU A 386 10.22 -19.92 12.18
CA LEU A 386 10.88 -19.69 10.90
C LEU A 386 12.10 -18.80 11.10
N THR A 387 13.27 -19.28 10.68
CA THR A 387 14.49 -18.47 10.63
C THR A 387 15.09 -18.57 9.23
N LEU A 388 15.21 -17.43 8.55
CA LEU A 388 15.77 -17.32 7.21
C LEU A 388 17.07 -16.53 7.28
N GLY A 389 18.17 -17.25 7.13
CA GLY A 389 19.50 -16.70 7.13
C GLY A 389 19.97 -16.36 8.54
N ILE A 390 20.74 -17.28 9.14
CA ILE A 390 21.34 -17.09 10.46
C ILE A 390 22.66 -16.33 10.30
N THR A 391 23.69 -16.95 9.71
CA THR A 391 24.98 -16.31 9.39
C THR A 391 25.26 -16.22 7.88
N LYS A 392 24.34 -16.73 7.07
CA LYS A 392 24.40 -16.89 5.61
C LYS A 392 23.01 -16.74 5.00
N ASP A 393 22.95 -16.78 3.69
CA ASP A 393 21.73 -16.41 2.96
C ASP A 393 20.67 -17.50 3.01
N ALA A 394 19.40 -17.11 2.85
CA ALA A 394 18.29 -18.05 2.69
C ALA A 394 17.07 -17.40 2.05
N ASN A 395 16.42 -18.11 1.13
CA ASN A 395 15.23 -17.63 0.43
C ASN A 395 14.06 -18.61 0.57
N VAL A 396 12.90 -18.07 0.92
CA VAL A 396 11.60 -18.77 0.83
C VAL A 396 10.67 -17.98 -0.07
N VAL A 397 10.09 -18.67 -1.05
CA VAL A 397 9.07 -18.11 -1.93
C VAL A 397 7.79 -18.94 -1.83
N VAL A 398 6.69 -18.28 -1.52
CA VAL A 398 5.33 -18.82 -1.48
C VAL A 398 4.56 -18.20 -2.64
N ASP A 399 4.25 -19.01 -3.66
CA ASP A 399 3.73 -18.52 -4.94
C ASP A 399 2.56 -19.38 -5.44
N THR A 400 1.82 -18.87 -6.43
CA THR A 400 0.76 -19.58 -7.16
C THR A 400 -0.25 -20.24 -6.23
N GLY A 401 -0.90 -19.42 -5.40
CA GLY A 401 -1.97 -19.85 -4.47
C GLY A 401 -1.50 -20.69 -3.28
N SER A 402 -0.20 -20.70 -2.98
CA SER A 402 0.36 -21.48 -1.88
C SER A 402 0.20 -20.80 -0.51
N SER A 403 0.51 -21.52 0.57
CA SER A 403 0.35 -21.00 1.94
C SER A 403 1.52 -21.34 2.86
N LEU A 404 1.89 -20.36 3.69
CA LEU A 404 2.81 -20.53 4.81
C LEU A 404 2.13 -20.04 6.09
N THR A 405 1.93 -20.96 7.03
CA THR A 405 1.24 -20.69 8.29
C THR A 405 2.19 -20.93 9.46
N VAL A 406 2.37 -19.92 10.32
CA VAL A 406 3.00 -20.05 11.64
C VAL A 406 1.90 -19.94 12.68
N THR A 407 1.65 -21.01 13.42
CA THR A 407 0.59 -21.06 14.45
C THR A 407 1.08 -20.65 15.83
N SER A 408 2.36 -20.88 16.10
CA SER A 408 3.07 -20.41 17.29
C SER A 408 4.54 -20.24 16.96
N GLY A 409 5.17 -19.21 17.51
CA GLY A 409 6.56 -18.88 17.20
C GLY A 409 6.72 -17.51 16.56
N ASP A 410 7.93 -16.96 16.70
CA ASP A 410 8.41 -15.75 16.04
C ASP A 410 9.02 -16.14 14.69
N VAL A 411 9.06 -15.16 13.79
CA VAL A 411 9.72 -15.26 12.48
C VAL A 411 10.90 -14.31 12.46
N VAL A 412 12.06 -14.80 12.00
CA VAL A 412 13.28 -13.99 11.89
C VAL A 412 13.86 -14.14 10.49
N ILE A 413 14.13 -13.00 9.84
CA ILE A 413 14.70 -12.91 8.49
C ILE A 413 15.96 -12.05 8.60
N GLY A 414 17.13 -12.60 8.29
CA GLY A 414 18.42 -11.93 8.48
C GLY A 414 18.80 -11.77 9.96
N ASP A 415 19.12 -12.88 10.64
CA ASP A 415 19.31 -12.94 12.09
C ASP A 415 20.65 -12.31 12.55
N LEU A 416 21.79 -12.86 12.11
CA LEU A 416 23.13 -12.42 12.51
C LEU A 416 23.91 -11.83 11.32
N LEU A 417 24.96 -11.07 11.63
CA LEU A 417 25.83 -10.39 10.66
C LEU A 417 26.28 -11.32 9.51
N GLY A 418 26.10 -10.85 8.27
CA GLY A 418 26.53 -11.54 7.06
C GLY A 418 25.51 -12.51 6.45
N ALA A 419 24.27 -12.50 6.93
CA ALA A 419 23.15 -13.24 6.37
C ALA A 419 22.21 -12.32 5.55
N ASP A 420 21.84 -12.78 4.35
CA ASP A 420 20.75 -12.17 3.58
C ASP A 420 19.52 -13.11 3.55
N GLY A 421 18.49 -12.77 4.33
CA GLY A 421 17.25 -13.53 4.38
C GLY A 421 16.16 -12.91 3.50
N ALA A 422 15.41 -13.73 2.76
CA ALA A 422 14.24 -13.25 2.02
C ALA A 422 13.01 -14.15 2.19
N LEU A 423 11.86 -13.52 2.43
CA LEU A 423 10.55 -14.15 2.44
C LEU A 423 9.61 -13.45 1.45
N VAL A 424 9.15 -14.19 0.44
CA VAL A 424 8.31 -13.65 -0.63
C VAL A 424 6.97 -14.36 -0.68
N PHE A 425 5.89 -13.59 -0.73
CA PHE A 425 4.54 -14.04 -1.05
C PHE A 425 4.12 -13.46 -2.41
N ALA A 426 3.74 -14.31 -3.36
CA ALA A 426 3.37 -13.95 -4.72
C ALA A 426 2.18 -14.79 -5.25
N GLY A 427 1.61 -14.39 -6.39
CA GLY A 427 0.65 -15.23 -7.13
C GLY A 427 -0.61 -15.65 -6.37
N GLY A 428 -1.21 -14.75 -5.59
CA GLY A 428 -2.42 -15.02 -4.81
C GLY A 428 -2.19 -15.89 -3.57
N SER A 429 -0.96 -15.92 -3.05
CA SER A 429 -0.59 -16.75 -1.91
C SER A 429 -0.99 -16.15 -0.57
N THR A 430 -0.92 -16.98 0.48
CA THR A 430 -1.32 -16.57 1.83
C THR A 430 -0.21 -16.77 2.86
N GLY A 431 0.01 -15.76 3.69
CA GLY A 431 0.87 -15.83 4.87
C GLY A 431 0.04 -15.61 6.13
N THR A 432 0.13 -16.52 7.10
CA THR A 432 -0.57 -16.36 8.38
C THR A 432 0.41 -16.52 9.52
N PHE A 433 0.61 -15.45 10.29
CA PHE A 433 1.50 -15.39 11.44
C PHE A 433 0.71 -15.04 12.72
N PRO A 434 1.16 -15.47 13.90
CA PRO A 434 0.36 -15.31 15.11
C PRO A 434 0.28 -13.83 15.53
N ALA A 435 -0.93 -13.37 15.86
CA ALA A 435 -1.18 -11.98 16.26
C ALA A 435 -0.36 -11.53 17.50
N GLY A 436 -0.06 -12.45 18.41
CA GLY A 436 0.72 -12.17 19.62
C GLY A 436 2.23 -12.33 19.48
N ARG A 437 2.74 -12.57 18.26
CA ARG A 437 4.16 -12.84 17.99
C ARG A 437 4.78 -11.80 17.08
N ARG A 438 6.11 -11.88 16.92
CA ARG A 438 6.91 -10.92 16.16
C ARG A 438 7.44 -11.52 14.87
N ILE A 439 7.47 -10.69 13.84
CA ILE A 439 8.20 -10.91 12.60
C ILE A 439 9.33 -9.89 12.58
N THR A 440 10.57 -10.35 12.73
CA THR A 440 11.76 -9.50 12.69
C THR A 440 12.39 -9.63 11.32
N VAL A 441 12.53 -8.51 10.62
CA VAL A 441 13.13 -8.43 9.29
C VAL A 441 14.38 -7.56 9.38
N GLY A 442 15.54 -8.14 9.11
CA GLY A 442 16.84 -7.54 9.34
C GLY A 442 17.13 -7.36 10.84
N ALA A 443 17.28 -8.46 11.58
CA ALA A 443 17.54 -8.42 13.02
C ALA A 443 18.96 -7.90 13.33
N SER A 444 19.98 -8.37 12.62
CA SER A 444 21.35 -7.81 12.65
C SER A 444 22.06 -7.90 11.30
N ALA A 445 21.35 -8.24 10.23
CA ALA A 445 21.83 -8.26 8.85
C ALA A 445 20.70 -7.88 7.88
N PHE A 446 20.79 -8.25 6.60
CA PHE A 446 19.76 -7.93 5.62
C PHE A 446 18.59 -8.90 5.71
N GLY A 447 17.38 -8.34 5.79
CA GLY A 447 16.15 -9.09 5.66
C GLY A 447 15.21 -8.38 4.70
N ASP A 448 14.64 -9.15 3.77
CA ASP A 448 13.64 -8.68 2.83
C ASP A 448 12.34 -9.48 3.00
N MET A 449 11.23 -8.77 3.20
CA MET A 449 9.88 -9.33 3.15
C MET A 449 9.11 -8.67 2.02
N ILE A 450 8.61 -9.48 1.08
CA ILE A 450 7.90 -9.01 -0.11
C ILE A 450 6.52 -9.64 -0.16
N VAL A 451 5.48 -8.81 -0.27
CA VAL A 451 4.09 -9.24 -0.44
C VAL A 451 3.56 -8.65 -1.75
N THR A 452 3.41 -9.51 -2.76
CA THR A 452 3.07 -9.12 -4.14
C THR A 452 2.04 -10.06 -4.78
N GLY A 453 1.57 -9.69 -5.97
CA GLY A 453 0.75 -10.56 -6.82
C GLY A 453 -0.60 -10.93 -6.22
N HIS A 454 -1.31 -9.98 -5.61
CA HIS A 454 -2.61 -10.18 -4.95
C HIS A 454 -2.56 -11.17 -3.79
N SER A 455 -1.43 -11.24 -3.10
CA SER A 455 -1.27 -12.08 -1.91
C SER A 455 -1.88 -11.42 -0.68
N THR A 456 -2.22 -12.23 0.32
CA THR A 456 -2.70 -11.75 1.62
C THR A 456 -1.83 -12.28 2.74
N VAL A 457 -1.29 -11.38 3.55
CA VAL A 457 -0.50 -11.73 4.73
C VAL A 457 -1.13 -11.14 5.98
N THR A 458 -1.24 -11.95 7.03
CA THR A 458 -1.70 -11.52 8.36
C THR A 458 -0.62 -11.82 9.40
N GLY A 459 -0.43 -10.95 10.39
CA GLY A 459 0.58 -11.15 11.41
C GLY A 459 0.39 -10.35 12.69
N GLY A 460 1.30 -10.55 13.64
CA GLY A 460 1.37 -9.77 14.88
C GLY A 460 2.11 -8.45 14.67
N SER A 461 3.25 -8.26 15.34
CA SER A 461 4.09 -7.06 15.14
C SER A 461 5.20 -7.32 14.12
N ILE A 462 5.57 -6.29 13.35
CA ILE A 462 6.75 -6.30 12.48
C ILE A 462 7.80 -5.33 13.01
N GLU A 463 9.06 -5.78 13.06
CA GLU A 463 10.24 -4.98 13.38
C GLU A 463 11.19 -5.00 12.16
N LEU A 464 11.46 -3.83 11.57
CA LEU A 464 12.35 -3.68 10.42
C LEU A 464 13.65 -3.01 10.86
N GLY A 465 14.78 -3.68 10.68
CA GLY A 465 16.09 -3.17 11.11
C GLY A 465 16.22 -3.11 12.62
N ALA A 466 15.85 -4.19 13.33
CA ALA A 466 15.70 -4.20 14.78
C ALA A 466 17.02 -3.93 15.55
N GLY A 467 18.13 -4.52 15.12
CA GLY A 467 19.45 -4.30 15.69
C GLY A 467 20.23 -3.20 14.96
N SER A 468 21.27 -2.64 15.59
CA SER A 468 22.05 -1.50 15.06
C SER A 468 22.76 -1.75 13.72
N ALA A 469 23.00 -3.01 13.37
CA ALA A 469 23.53 -3.43 12.06
C ALA A 469 22.44 -4.02 11.14
N GLY A 470 21.19 -4.09 11.60
CA GLY A 470 20.07 -4.63 10.86
C GLY A 470 19.67 -3.75 9.69
N ASN A 471 19.28 -4.37 8.59
CA ASN A 471 18.70 -3.72 7.42
C ASN A 471 17.43 -4.49 7.02
N GLY A 472 16.27 -4.00 7.45
CA GLY A 472 14.99 -4.65 7.20
C GLY A 472 14.18 -3.93 6.15
N LYS A 473 13.70 -4.63 5.12
CA LYS A 473 12.81 -4.06 4.11
C LYS A 473 11.50 -4.81 4.03
N LEU A 474 10.43 -4.05 3.87
CA LEU A 474 9.09 -4.53 3.62
C LEU A 474 8.53 -3.87 2.36
N LEU A 475 8.21 -4.68 1.36
CA LEU A 475 7.49 -4.26 0.15
C LEU A 475 6.09 -4.85 0.13
N VAL A 476 5.07 -4.00 -0.05
CA VAL A 476 3.68 -4.40 -0.31
C VAL A 476 3.23 -3.80 -1.64
N PHE A 477 2.92 -4.66 -2.63
CA PHE A 477 2.53 -4.23 -3.98
C PHE A 477 1.34 -5.02 -4.51
N GLY A 478 0.26 -4.33 -4.91
CA GLY A 478 -0.98 -4.98 -5.40
C GLY A 478 -1.52 -6.08 -4.48
N SER A 479 -1.30 -5.96 -3.17
CA SER A 479 -1.49 -7.02 -2.17
C SER A 479 -1.81 -6.44 -0.79
N ASP A 480 -2.27 -7.28 0.13
CA ASP A 480 -2.69 -6.86 1.47
C ASP A 480 -1.79 -7.46 2.57
N LEU A 481 -1.31 -6.61 3.47
CA LEU A 481 -0.64 -7.00 4.70
C LEU A 481 -1.37 -6.39 5.91
N VAL A 482 -1.87 -7.24 6.81
CA VAL A 482 -2.63 -6.84 7.99
C VAL A 482 -1.90 -7.28 9.27
N LEU A 483 -1.56 -6.30 10.10
CA LEU A 483 -0.91 -6.51 11.39
C LEU A 483 -1.91 -6.29 12.52
N ALA A 484 -2.01 -7.24 13.43
CA ALA A 484 -2.74 -7.10 14.69
C ALA A 484 -1.88 -6.42 15.79
N GLY A 485 -0.56 -6.35 15.58
CA GLY A 485 0.40 -5.69 16.46
C GLY A 485 0.91 -4.38 15.88
N THR A 486 2.10 -3.98 16.33
CA THR A 486 2.74 -2.72 15.93
C THR A 486 3.69 -2.89 14.74
N LEU A 487 4.02 -1.78 14.08
CA LEU A 487 5.06 -1.71 13.05
C LEU A 487 6.17 -0.76 13.51
N SER A 488 7.36 -1.31 13.75
CA SER A 488 8.57 -0.55 14.07
C SER A 488 9.50 -0.51 12.86
N VAL A 489 9.88 0.70 12.42
CA VAL A 489 10.72 0.91 11.23
C VAL A 489 12.03 1.58 11.64
N GLY A 490 13.16 0.89 11.44
CA GLY A 490 14.48 1.33 11.88
C GLY A 490 14.76 1.03 13.36
N GLY A 491 14.09 0.02 13.94
CA GLY A 491 14.23 -0.30 15.36
C GLY A 491 13.19 -1.25 15.91
N THR A 492 13.06 -1.24 17.24
CA THR A 492 12.09 -2.02 18.02
C THR A 492 11.13 -1.06 18.74
N PRO A 493 10.00 -1.54 19.32
CA PRO A 493 9.06 -0.67 20.03
C PRO A 493 9.67 0.19 21.15
N THR A 494 10.85 -0.18 21.68
CA THR A 494 11.50 0.51 22.79
C THR A 494 12.84 1.16 22.46
N SER A 495 13.45 0.89 21.30
CA SER A 495 14.78 1.40 20.96
C SER A 495 15.00 1.61 19.47
N ASP A 496 15.84 2.59 19.12
CA ASP A 496 16.42 2.69 17.79
C ASP A 496 17.21 1.42 17.45
N GLY A 497 17.25 1.08 16.16
CA GLY A 497 18.01 -0.03 15.60
C GLY A 497 18.90 0.43 14.45
N GLY A 498 18.81 -0.28 13.34
CA GLY A 498 19.55 -0.02 12.11
C GLY A 498 18.67 0.65 11.05
N VAL A 499 18.78 0.20 9.80
CA VAL A 499 17.98 0.73 8.68
C VAL A 499 16.69 -0.09 8.56
N GLY A 500 15.55 0.59 8.51
CA GLY A 500 14.26 -0.04 8.20
C GLY A 500 13.58 0.68 7.06
N GLU A 501 13.06 -0.04 6.07
CA GLU A 501 12.29 0.54 4.95
C GLU A 501 10.93 -0.13 4.85
N VAL A 502 9.87 0.68 4.89
CA VAL A 502 8.52 0.29 4.46
C VAL A 502 8.22 0.95 3.13
N ARG A 503 7.86 0.15 2.14
CA ARG A 503 7.46 0.60 0.81
C ARG A 503 6.11 -0.01 0.46
N VAL A 504 5.09 0.85 0.31
CA VAL A 504 3.77 0.45 -0.16
C VAL A 504 3.56 1.04 -1.56
N GLU A 505 3.48 0.16 -2.55
CA GLU A 505 3.36 0.48 -3.98
C GLU A 505 1.90 0.37 -4.43
N ALA A 506 1.63 0.73 -5.69
CA ALA A 506 0.28 0.81 -6.24
C ALA A 506 -0.58 -0.45 -5.98
N GLY A 507 -1.81 -0.25 -5.52
CA GLY A 507 -2.74 -1.33 -5.16
C GLY A 507 -2.36 -2.10 -3.89
N GLY A 508 -1.29 -1.72 -3.19
CA GLY A 508 -0.89 -2.29 -1.92
C GLY A 508 -1.60 -1.63 -0.73
N THR A 509 -2.02 -2.46 0.23
CA THR A 509 -2.55 -2.00 1.52
C THR A 509 -1.74 -2.58 2.66
N LEU A 510 -1.21 -1.72 3.52
CA LEU A 510 -0.62 -2.09 4.81
C LEU A 510 -1.51 -1.56 5.93
N SER A 511 -2.18 -2.46 6.66
CA SER A 511 -3.06 -2.11 7.79
C SER A 511 -2.44 -2.53 9.11
N VAL A 512 -2.33 -1.60 10.07
CA VAL A 512 -1.74 -1.81 11.39
C VAL A 512 -2.80 -1.54 12.46
N ASN A 513 -3.40 -2.62 12.95
CA ASN A 513 -4.55 -2.62 13.85
C ASN A 513 -4.12 -2.68 15.33
N ALA A 514 -3.27 -1.74 15.75
CA ALA A 514 -2.84 -1.58 17.13
C ALA A 514 -3.37 -0.26 17.74
N PRO A 515 -3.74 -0.26 19.03
CA PRO A 515 -3.99 0.97 19.77
C PRO A 515 -2.67 1.67 20.13
N GLY A 516 -2.72 2.97 20.45
CA GLY A 516 -1.53 3.73 20.87
C GLY A 516 -0.54 3.96 19.74
N GLU A 517 0.77 3.77 19.97
CA GLU A 517 1.83 3.93 18.96
C GLU A 517 1.83 2.74 17.99
N ALA A 518 0.89 2.73 17.04
CA ALA A 518 0.69 1.63 16.11
C ALA A 518 1.84 1.51 15.10
N VAL A 519 2.28 2.65 14.55
CA VAL A 519 3.42 2.72 13.63
C VAL A 519 4.43 3.69 14.21
N LYS A 520 5.67 3.26 14.35
CA LYS A 520 6.75 4.12 14.83
C LYS A 520 8.00 3.98 13.97
N VAL A 521 8.45 5.12 13.46
CA VAL A 521 9.63 5.23 12.61
C VAL A 521 10.75 5.85 13.46
N TYR A 522 11.79 5.05 13.66
CA TYR A 522 12.99 5.33 14.44
C TYR A 522 14.10 5.89 13.56
N ASN A 523 15.19 6.37 14.16
CA ASN A 523 16.31 6.93 13.40
C ASN A 523 16.83 5.92 12.35
N GLY A 524 17.00 6.34 11.10
CA GLY A 524 17.34 5.44 9.99
C GLY A 524 16.14 4.73 9.34
N GLY A 525 14.93 4.91 9.88
CA GLY A 525 13.68 4.42 9.32
C GLY A 525 13.17 5.26 8.14
N VAL A 526 12.66 4.57 7.12
CA VAL A 526 12.17 5.11 5.86
C VAL A 526 10.76 4.59 5.59
N VAL A 527 9.82 5.49 5.30
CA VAL A 527 8.45 5.16 4.89
C VAL A 527 8.16 5.78 3.53
N LEU A 528 7.77 4.94 2.57
CA LEU A 528 7.43 5.31 1.20
C LEU A 528 6.03 4.80 0.87
N VAL A 529 5.12 5.70 0.50
CA VAL A 529 3.74 5.34 0.10
C VAL A 529 3.43 6.00 -1.24
N PHE A 530 3.19 5.18 -2.25
CA PHE A 530 3.10 5.57 -3.67
C PHE A 530 1.65 5.67 -4.19
N PRO A 531 1.42 6.07 -5.45
CA PRO A 531 0.09 6.32 -5.96
C PRO A 531 -0.82 5.08 -5.90
N GLY A 532 -2.02 5.23 -5.36
CA GLY A 532 -2.97 4.12 -5.19
C GLY A 532 -2.61 3.13 -4.08
N ALA A 533 -1.60 3.45 -3.25
CA ALA A 533 -1.23 2.69 -2.07
C ALA A 533 -1.83 3.29 -0.80
N THR A 534 -2.06 2.45 0.22
CA THR A 534 -2.54 2.90 1.54
C THR A 534 -1.70 2.27 2.66
N LEU A 535 -1.20 3.13 3.57
CA LEU A 535 -0.73 2.71 4.89
C LEU A 535 -1.72 3.25 5.92
N SER A 536 -2.42 2.33 6.59
CA SER A 536 -3.45 2.64 7.57
C SER A 536 -3.06 2.12 8.95
N ALA A 537 -3.20 2.95 9.96
CA ALA A 537 -2.97 2.62 11.36
C ALA A 537 -4.23 2.97 12.17
N THR A 538 -4.70 2.08 13.04
CA THR A 538 -5.84 2.41 13.92
C THR A 538 -5.43 3.36 15.06
N GLY A 539 -4.16 3.35 15.44
CA GLY A 539 -3.57 4.23 16.44
C GLY A 539 -2.83 5.41 15.83
N THR A 540 -1.80 5.89 16.52
CA THR A 540 -0.90 6.96 16.09
C THR A 540 0.21 6.40 15.19
N LEU A 541 0.53 7.13 14.12
CA LEU A 541 1.76 6.96 13.34
C LEU A 541 2.73 8.07 13.71
N ILE A 542 3.93 7.69 14.15
CA ILE A 542 4.97 8.60 14.63
C ILE A 542 6.20 8.49 13.74
N THR A 543 6.69 9.61 13.24
CA THR A 543 8.03 9.70 12.65
C THR A 543 8.95 10.53 13.55
N GLY A 544 10.06 9.95 13.99
CA GLY A 544 11.07 10.65 14.79
C GLY A 544 11.96 11.59 13.98
N THR A 545 12.90 12.26 14.65
CA THR A 545 14.01 12.97 13.99
C THR A 545 14.98 11.97 13.35
N GLY A 546 15.56 12.29 12.19
CA GLY A 546 16.45 11.37 11.46
C GLY A 546 15.73 10.29 10.65
N THR A 547 14.41 10.42 10.51
CA THR A 547 13.57 9.57 9.65
C THR A 547 13.37 10.18 8.26
N SER A 548 13.01 9.34 7.30
CA SER A 548 12.53 9.76 5.98
C SER A 548 11.07 9.36 5.80
N LEU A 549 10.23 10.32 5.40
CA LEU A 549 8.83 10.09 5.05
C LEU A 549 8.58 10.65 3.64
N THR A 550 8.16 9.77 2.74
CA THR A 550 7.70 10.13 1.39
C THR A 550 6.28 9.63 1.18
N LEU A 551 5.37 10.57 0.97
CA LEU A 551 4.02 10.32 0.48
C LEU A 551 3.95 10.87 -0.96
N ASP A 552 3.78 9.98 -1.92
CA ASP A 552 3.68 10.30 -3.33
C ASP A 552 2.30 9.87 -3.87
N ASN A 553 1.31 10.75 -3.77
CA ASN A 553 -0.09 10.53 -4.19
C ASN A 553 -0.74 9.26 -3.61
N GLY A 554 -0.19 8.74 -2.51
CA GLY A 554 -0.79 7.67 -1.71
C GLY A 554 -1.69 8.21 -0.61
N THR A 555 -2.14 7.31 0.26
CA THR A 555 -2.90 7.66 1.46
C THR A 555 -2.18 7.18 2.72
N LEU A 556 -1.95 8.10 3.66
CA LEU A 556 -1.66 7.77 5.05
C LEU A 556 -2.92 7.95 5.88
N GLN A 557 -3.26 6.94 6.67
CA GLN A 557 -4.38 7.00 7.58
C GLN A 557 -3.91 6.65 8.99
N ALA A 558 -4.25 7.48 9.97
CA ALA A 558 -4.03 7.20 11.38
C ALA A 558 -5.08 7.93 12.24
N LEU A 559 -5.17 7.58 13.53
CA LEU A 559 -5.87 8.43 14.49
C LEU A 559 -5.15 9.78 14.61
N GLU A 560 -3.83 9.74 14.76
CA GLU A 560 -2.94 10.91 14.73
C GLU A 560 -1.71 10.58 13.87
N LEU A 561 -1.34 11.51 12.99
CA LEU A 561 -0.14 11.51 12.17
C LEU A 561 0.85 12.51 12.79
N ASN A 562 1.73 12.00 13.65
CA ASN A 562 2.73 12.79 14.35
C ASN A 562 4.04 12.79 13.54
N ILE A 563 4.21 13.81 12.69
CA ILE A 563 5.30 13.92 11.72
C ILE A 563 6.44 14.73 12.33
N GLY A 564 7.50 14.05 12.78
CA GLY A 564 8.74 14.63 13.28
C GLY A 564 9.92 14.53 12.32
N ALA A 565 9.73 13.92 11.13
CA ALA A 565 10.69 14.00 10.03
C ALA A 565 11.04 15.47 9.72
N THR A 566 12.32 15.76 9.43
CA THR A 566 12.79 17.14 9.26
C THR A 566 12.35 17.75 7.94
N ASN A 567 12.40 16.98 6.85
CA ASN A 567 12.00 17.41 5.51
C ASN A 567 11.16 16.32 4.83
N PRO A 568 9.93 16.06 5.29
CA PRO A 568 9.08 15.05 4.66
C PRO A 568 8.69 15.49 3.24
N SER A 569 8.69 14.56 2.29
CA SER A 569 8.21 14.79 0.93
C SER A 569 6.75 14.37 0.85
N LEU A 570 5.82 15.34 0.80
CA LEU A 570 4.39 15.05 0.91
C LEU A 570 3.61 15.58 -0.30
N ARG A 571 2.84 14.69 -0.94
CA ARG A 571 1.71 14.99 -1.83
C ARG A 571 0.72 13.81 -1.80
N GLY A 572 -0.58 14.06 -1.81
CA GLY A 572 -1.62 13.03 -1.63
C GLY A 572 -2.49 13.29 -0.40
N THR A 573 -2.91 12.23 0.28
CA THR A 573 -3.94 12.32 1.35
C THR A 573 -3.41 11.88 2.71
N LEU A 574 -3.62 12.73 3.71
CA LEU A 574 -3.41 12.48 5.13
C LEU A 574 -4.78 12.43 5.82
N ASN A 575 -5.21 11.23 6.23
CA ASN A 575 -6.47 11.03 6.95
C ASN A 575 -6.17 10.80 8.43
N GLY A 576 -6.54 11.75 9.29
CA GLY A 576 -6.19 11.75 10.70
C GLY A 576 -5.85 13.16 11.20
N GLN A 577 -5.71 13.34 12.51
CA GLN A 577 -5.18 14.58 13.04
C GLN A 577 -3.70 14.66 12.66
N VAL A 578 -3.29 15.70 11.95
CA VAL A 578 -1.90 15.90 11.52
C VAL A 578 -1.18 16.81 12.50
N ARG A 579 -0.03 16.38 13.00
CA ARG A 579 0.84 17.19 13.85
C ARG A 579 2.24 17.23 13.26
N PHE A 580 2.72 18.43 12.92
CA PHE A 580 4.14 18.63 12.65
C PHE A 580 4.85 18.85 13.98
N ALA A 581 5.56 17.82 14.42
CA ALA A 581 5.89 17.55 15.82
C ALA A 581 6.98 18.46 16.41
N SER A 582 7.74 19.13 15.54
CA SER A 582 8.95 19.86 15.90
C SER A 582 8.99 21.20 15.18
N SER A 583 9.59 22.21 15.81
CA SER A 583 9.90 23.48 15.16
C SER A 583 10.86 23.34 13.97
N ASN A 584 11.61 22.24 13.91
CA ASN A 584 12.57 21.95 12.85
C ASN A 584 11.95 21.17 11.67
N THR A 585 10.67 20.80 11.76
CA THR A 585 9.96 20.17 10.65
C THR A 585 9.62 21.23 9.60
N VAL A 586 10.17 21.06 8.39
CA VAL A 586 9.93 21.92 7.24
C VAL A 586 9.23 21.11 6.16
N VAL A 587 7.96 21.40 5.95
CA VAL A 587 7.14 20.73 4.95
C VAL A 587 7.14 21.56 3.69
N ASN A 588 7.68 21.01 2.61
CA ASN A 588 7.58 21.58 1.27
C ASN A 588 6.75 20.60 0.44
N PRO A 589 5.41 20.76 0.35
CA PRO A 589 4.60 19.85 -0.43
C PRO A 589 5.14 19.75 -1.87
N THR A 590 5.29 18.53 -2.36
CA THR A 590 5.82 18.26 -3.71
C THR A 590 4.71 18.19 -4.77
N GLY A 591 3.49 18.50 -4.35
CA GLY A 591 2.25 18.51 -5.11
C GLY A 591 1.09 18.85 -4.16
N ASP A 592 -0.14 18.58 -4.59
CA ASP A 592 -1.32 18.84 -3.76
C ASP A 592 -1.33 17.93 -2.52
N LEU A 593 -1.64 18.52 -1.38
CA LEU A 593 -1.69 17.84 -0.08
C LEU A 593 -3.07 18.06 0.54
N THR A 594 -3.77 16.97 0.85
CA THR A 594 -5.08 17.00 1.51
C THR A 594 -4.97 16.42 2.91
N ILE A 595 -5.46 17.16 3.89
CA ILE A 595 -5.61 16.75 5.28
C ILE A 595 -7.11 16.62 5.56
N ASN A 596 -7.56 15.42 5.94
CA ASN A 596 -8.94 15.19 6.33
C ASN A 596 -9.02 14.73 7.78
N TRP A 597 -9.89 15.39 8.54
CA TRP A 597 -10.18 15.04 9.91
C TRP A 597 -11.68 15.13 10.18
N SER A 598 -12.22 14.20 10.96
CA SER A 598 -13.66 14.11 11.23
C SER A 598 -14.06 14.45 12.67
N ASN A 599 -13.09 14.65 13.56
CA ASN A 599 -13.39 14.95 14.97
C ASN A 599 -13.33 16.47 15.24
N SER A 600 -13.70 16.88 16.45
CA SER A 600 -13.83 18.29 16.81
C SER A 600 -12.52 19.03 17.03
N ASN A 601 -11.44 18.32 17.36
CA ASN A 601 -10.13 18.96 17.57
C ASN A 601 -9.52 19.46 16.25
N ALA A 602 -8.50 20.30 16.34
CA ALA A 602 -7.79 20.84 15.17
C ALA A 602 -7.35 19.72 14.21
N ALA A 603 -7.63 19.87 12.92
CA ALA A 603 -7.19 18.94 11.87
C ALA A 603 -5.67 18.98 11.70
N LEU A 604 -5.08 20.18 11.80
CA LEU A 604 -3.65 20.41 11.73
C LEU A 604 -3.14 21.10 13.01
N VAL A 605 -2.03 20.61 13.55
CA VAL A 605 -1.24 21.25 14.60
C VAL A 605 0.20 21.43 14.10
N ASN A 606 0.53 22.61 13.58
CA ASN A 606 1.87 22.88 13.04
C ASN A 606 2.76 23.61 14.06
N LEU A 607 3.81 22.93 14.56
CA LEU A 607 4.86 23.57 15.36
C LEU A 607 6.04 24.10 14.51
N GLY A 608 6.20 23.57 13.29
CA GLY A 608 7.27 23.87 12.35
C GLY A 608 6.86 24.88 11.27
N THR A 609 7.31 24.60 10.04
CA THR A 609 7.10 25.44 8.85
C THR A 609 6.42 24.64 7.74
N ILE A 610 5.44 25.23 7.08
CA ILE A 610 4.83 24.70 5.85
C ILE A 610 4.97 25.71 4.70
N ASN A 611 5.71 25.33 3.67
CA ASN A 611 5.93 26.12 2.49
C ASN A 611 5.06 25.57 1.35
N VAL A 612 3.82 26.05 1.26
CA VAL A 612 2.82 25.59 0.27
C VAL A 612 3.33 25.79 -1.17
N GLY A 613 4.12 26.84 -1.41
CA GLY A 613 4.62 27.15 -2.75
C GLY A 613 3.47 27.32 -3.74
N ASN A 614 3.57 26.71 -4.92
CA ASN A 614 2.55 26.79 -5.98
C ASN A 614 1.61 25.57 -6.00
N THR A 615 1.39 24.92 -4.86
CA THR A 615 0.49 23.76 -4.76
C THR A 615 -0.76 24.08 -3.96
N THR A 616 -1.70 23.15 -3.93
CA THR A 616 -2.85 23.23 -3.02
C THR A 616 -2.56 22.52 -1.70
N LEU A 617 -2.81 23.21 -0.59
CA LEU A 617 -3.03 22.61 0.72
C LEU A 617 -4.54 22.64 1.04
N THR A 618 -5.16 21.47 1.12
CA THR A 618 -6.57 21.35 1.55
C THR A 618 -6.64 20.85 2.99
N ILE A 619 -7.31 21.58 3.88
CA ILE A 619 -7.47 21.21 5.29
C ILE A 619 -8.97 21.15 5.61
N ASN A 620 -9.47 19.93 5.83
CA ASN A 620 -10.89 19.68 6.07
C ASN A 620 -11.15 19.19 7.51
N GLY A 621 -12.23 19.71 8.08
CA GLY A 621 -12.76 19.34 9.39
C GLY A 621 -11.96 19.89 10.57
N GLY A 622 -12.29 19.43 11.78
CA GLY A 622 -11.88 20.11 13.02
C GLY A 622 -12.73 21.35 13.26
N PHE A 623 -13.49 21.37 14.36
CA PHE A 623 -14.27 22.53 14.76
C PHE A 623 -13.44 23.54 15.57
N ASN A 624 -12.29 23.11 16.09
CA ASN A 624 -11.29 24.00 16.68
C ASN A 624 -10.38 24.58 15.59
N HIS A 625 -9.94 25.82 15.79
CA HIS A 625 -9.00 26.48 14.88
C HIS A 625 -7.69 25.69 14.75
N SER A 626 -7.31 25.37 13.50
CA SER A 626 -6.10 24.63 13.18
C SER A 626 -4.87 25.54 13.13
N PRO A 627 -3.88 25.39 14.04
CA PRO A 627 -2.70 26.23 14.02
C PRO A 627 -1.83 25.96 12.79
N ILE A 628 -1.75 26.92 11.87
CA ILE A 628 -1.02 26.78 10.60
C ILE A 628 0.49 26.99 10.75
N GLY A 629 0.96 27.52 11.88
CA GLY A 629 2.39 27.68 12.18
C GLY A 629 3.10 28.72 11.31
N GLN A 630 4.39 28.52 11.04
CA GLN A 630 5.09 29.32 10.01
C GLN A 630 4.62 28.86 8.63
N CYS A 631 4.17 29.77 7.78
CA CYS A 631 3.58 29.43 6.49
C CYS A 631 4.05 30.37 5.37
N THR A 632 4.41 29.80 4.22
CA THR A 632 4.61 30.58 2.99
C THR A 632 3.74 30.03 1.85
N ILE A 633 3.16 30.90 1.04
CA ILE A 633 2.35 30.56 -0.13
C ILE A 633 2.91 31.29 -1.37
N GLY A 634 2.95 30.61 -2.51
CA GLY A 634 3.42 31.19 -3.78
C GLY A 634 2.28 31.72 -4.64
N PRO A 635 2.59 32.29 -5.84
CA PRO A 635 1.62 33.02 -6.65
C PRO A 635 0.40 32.21 -7.12
N SER A 636 0.57 30.89 -7.26
CA SER A 636 -0.51 29.97 -7.62
C SER A 636 -0.83 28.98 -6.49
N GLY A 637 -0.28 29.21 -5.31
CA GLY A 637 -0.56 28.41 -4.12
C GLY A 637 -1.96 28.69 -3.61
N VAL A 638 -2.61 27.65 -3.08
CA VAL A 638 -3.96 27.76 -2.51
C VAL A 638 -4.00 27.03 -1.17
N ILE A 639 -4.52 27.69 -0.13
CA ILE A 639 -4.94 27.05 1.12
C ILE A 639 -6.47 27.08 1.15
N ARG A 640 -7.12 25.92 1.24
CA ARG A 640 -8.58 25.80 1.21
C ARG A 640 -9.10 24.69 2.11
N GLY A 641 -10.41 24.64 2.30
CA GLY A 641 -11.11 23.55 2.98
C GLY A 641 -12.05 24.06 4.06
N THR A 642 -12.60 23.15 4.85
CA THR A 642 -13.63 23.49 5.86
C THR A 642 -13.06 23.77 7.25
N ALA A 643 -11.76 23.54 7.48
CA ALA A 643 -11.14 23.79 8.78
C ALA A 643 -10.90 25.30 8.99
N PRO A 644 -11.38 25.91 10.08
CA PRO A 644 -10.98 27.28 10.39
C PRO A 644 -9.51 27.28 10.85
N LEU A 645 -8.73 28.28 10.44
CA LEU A 645 -7.29 28.38 10.71
C LEU A 645 -7.00 29.31 11.89
N LYS A 646 -5.84 29.10 12.51
CA LYS A 646 -5.26 30.03 13.49
C LYS A 646 -3.81 30.30 13.20
N LEU A 647 -3.45 31.58 13.11
CA LEU A 647 -2.06 32.02 13.11
C LEU A 647 -1.69 32.49 14.52
N ASN A 648 -0.98 31.65 15.26
CA ASN A 648 -0.58 31.96 16.64
C ASN A 648 0.43 33.12 16.71
N ALA A 649 0.47 33.81 17.86
CA ALA A 649 1.46 34.86 18.13
C ALA A 649 2.90 34.42 17.86
N GLY A 650 3.69 35.31 17.24
CA GLY A 650 5.08 35.06 16.85
C GLY A 650 5.27 34.17 15.61
N LYS A 651 4.17 33.77 14.95
CA LYS A 651 4.20 33.06 13.66
C LYS A 651 3.85 34.00 12.51
N THR A 652 4.36 33.67 11.33
CA THR A 652 4.17 34.45 10.11
C THR A 652 3.50 33.60 9.03
N LEU A 653 2.48 34.16 8.39
CA LEU A 653 1.97 33.70 7.10
C LEU A 653 2.39 34.73 6.06
N SER A 654 3.10 34.32 5.01
CA SER A 654 3.54 35.25 3.95
C SER A 654 3.37 34.69 2.55
N GLY A 655 3.16 35.54 1.55
CA GLY A 655 3.06 35.10 0.16
C GLY A 655 2.17 35.95 -0.72
N ASP A 656 1.83 35.42 -1.89
CA ASP A 656 1.05 36.08 -2.95
C ASP A 656 0.04 35.14 -3.63
N GLY A 657 -0.47 34.14 -2.89
CA GLY A 657 -1.49 33.19 -3.34
C GLY A 657 -2.87 33.41 -2.71
N THR A 658 -3.68 32.35 -2.69
CA THR A 658 -5.08 32.37 -2.22
C THR A 658 -5.28 31.60 -0.92
N ILE A 659 -6.08 32.14 0.00
CA ILE A 659 -6.51 31.48 1.23
C ILE A 659 -8.04 31.57 1.35
N ASP A 660 -8.71 30.44 1.21
CA ASP A 660 -10.17 30.35 1.22
C ASP A 660 -10.75 29.96 2.60
N ASN A 661 -9.89 29.55 3.54
CA ASN A 661 -10.31 29.26 4.90
C ASN A 661 -10.47 30.54 5.72
N ASP A 662 -11.38 30.52 6.70
CA ASP A 662 -11.41 31.51 7.77
C ASP A 662 -10.12 31.46 8.61
N ILE A 663 -9.66 32.61 9.11
CA ILE A 663 -8.40 32.72 9.85
C ILE A 663 -8.55 33.63 11.07
N ILE A 664 -8.25 33.10 12.26
CA ILE A 664 -7.95 33.92 13.43
C ILE A 664 -6.47 34.32 13.41
N ASN A 665 -6.19 35.63 13.45
CA ASN A 665 -4.85 36.18 13.34
C ASN A 665 -4.34 36.78 14.67
N GLU A 666 -3.49 36.04 15.38
CA GLU A 666 -2.69 36.53 16.53
C GLU A 666 -1.23 36.84 16.12
N GLY A 667 -0.84 36.53 14.88
CA GLY A 667 0.53 36.58 14.38
C GLY A 667 0.76 37.71 13.38
N THR A 668 1.54 37.44 12.33
CA THR A 668 1.79 38.41 11.25
C THR A 668 1.43 37.82 9.90
N ILE A 669 0.47 38.42 9.20
CA ILE A 669 0.16 38.11 7.80
C ILE A 669 0.87 39.14 6.93
N THR A 670 1.74 38.69 6.02
CA THR A 670 2.53 39.55 5.12
C THR A 670 2.24 39.24 3.66
N ALA A 671 1.53 40.13 2.98
CA ALA A 671 1.31 40.02 1.54
C ALA A 671 2.57 40.45 0.77
N THR A 672 3.08 39.57 -0.07
CA THR A 672 4.23 39.83 -0.95
C THR A 672 3.80 39.83 -2.41
N GLY A 673 4.73 39.93 -3.36
CA GLY A 673 4.43 39.79 -4.79
C GLY A 673 3.28 40.66 -5.27
N ASP A 674 2.28 40.05 -5.89
CA ASP A 674 1.06 40.71 -6.38
C ASP A 674 -0.03 40.92 -5.29
N GLY A 675 0.14 40.27 -4.14
CA GLY A 675 -0.76 40.34 -2.99
C GLY A 675 -1.42 39.00 -2.64
N LEU A 676 -2.00 38.92 -1.44
CA LEU A 676 -2.78 37.76 -1.00
C LEU A 676 -4.25 37.92 -1.37
N THR A 677 -4.88 36.84 -1.81
CA THR A 677 -6.34 36.75 -1.99
C THR A 677 -6.95 35.96 -0.85
N LEU A 678 -7.99 36.50 -0.23
CA LEU A 678 -8.67 35.96 0.94
C LEU A 678 -10.12 35.66 0.57
N GLY A 679 -10.46 34.39 0.41
CA GLY A 679 -11.83 33.90 0.19
C GLY A 679 -12.57 33.57 1.50
N GLY A 680 -11.85 33.47 2.62
CA GLY A 680 -12.43 33.33 3.96
C GLY A 680 -12.41 34.63 4.78
N ILE A 681 -13.00 34.59 5.96
CA ILE A 681 -13.05 35.72 6.91
C ILE A 681 -11.77 35.75 7.75
N VAL A 682 -11.13 36.91 7.83
CA VAL A 682 -10.03 37.17 8.77
C VAL A 682 -10.57 37.83 10.04
N GLU A 683 -10.33 37.19 11.18
CA GLU A 683 -10.62 37.71 12.52
C GLU A 683 -9.29 38.11 13.20
N PRO A 684 -8.96 39.41 13.30
CA PRO A 684 -7.79 39.86 14.04
C PRO A 684 -7.97 39.63 15.56
N ALA A 685 -6.93 39.07 16.17
CA ALA A 685 -6.84 38.82 17.61
C ALA A 685 -5.49 39.33 18.15
N GLY A 686 -5.16 40.59 17.84
CA GLY A 686 -3.88 41.22 18.17
C GLY A 686 -2.74 40.99 17.16
N GLY A 687 -3.02 40.30 16.06
CA GLY A 687 -2.08 40.12 14.95
C GLY A 687 -1.97 41.34 14.03
N THR A 688 -0.97 41.32 13.14
CA THR A 688 -0.72 42.38 12.14
C THR A 688 -0.96 41.89 10.72
N MET A 689 -1.38 42.80 9.84
CA MET A 689 -1.54 42.57 8.40
C MET A 689 -0.82 43.67 7.64
N ASN A 690 0.26 43.32 6.93
CA ASN A 690 1.12 44.27 6.23
C ASN A 690 1.47 43.75 4.83
N GLY A 691 2.00 44.60 3.96
CA GLY A 691 2.62 44.16 2.70
C GLY A 691 2.17 44.94 1.47
N VAL A 692 2.09 44.27 0.32
CA VAL A 692 1.78 44.91 -0.96
C VAL A 692 0.28 45.12 -1.16
N ARG A 693 -0.52 44.05 -1.05
CA ARG A 693 -1.97 44.08 -1.29
C ARG A 693 -2.69 42.89 -0.61
N PHE A 694 -3.86 43.15 -0.03
CA PHE A 694 -4.86 42.16 0.33
C PHE A 694 -6.10 42.31 -0.54
N THR A 695 -6.55 41.21 -1.14
CA THR A 695 -7.79 41.15 -1.90
C THR A 695 -8.79 40.28 -1.13
N PHE A 696 -9.93 40.83 -0.72
CA PHE A 696 -11.05 40.03 -0.19
C PHE A 696 -11.96 39.64 -1.35
N ALA A 697 -12.04 38.35 -1.64
CA ALA A 697 -12.87 37.80 -2.71
C ALA A 697 -14.32 37.59 -2.24
N ASP A 698 -15.18 37.10 -3.13
CA ASP A 698 -16.55 36.70 -2.80
C ASP A 698 -16.58 35.69 -1.64
N GLY A 699 -17.38 35.96 -0.61
CA GLY A 699 -17.43 35.22 0.65
C GLY A 699 -16.33 35.56 1.66
N GLY A 700 -15.26 36.22 1.23
CA GLY A 700 -14.15 36.65 2.09
C GLY A 700 -14.45 37.93 2.86
N GLY A 701 -13.64 38.22 3.87
CA GLY A 701 -13.87 39.43 4.66
C GLY A 701 -12.90 39.68 5.81
N PHE A 702 -13.20 40.72 6.57
CA PHE A 702 -12.50 41.09 7.79
C PHE A 702 -13.54 41.37 8.87
N THR A 703 -13.41 40.77 10.06
CA THR A 703 -14.34 41.01 11.17
C THR A 703 -13.58 41.20 12.47
N GLY A 704 -13.50 42.43 12.98
CA GLY A 704 -12.83 42.71 14.26
C GLY A 704 -12.28 44.13 14.37
N GLU A 705 -11.29 44.30 15.25
CA GLU A 705 -10.49 45.52 15.38
C GLU A 705 -9.07 45.25 14.85
N GLY A 706 -8.51 46.17 14.07
CA GLY A 706 -7.15 46.00 13.56
C GLY A 706 -6.83 46.85 12.35
N SER A 707 -5.54 46.94 12.03
CA SER A 707 -5.07 47.74 10.91
C SER A 707 -4.46 46.87 9.81
N ILE A 708 -4.79 47.20 8.55
CA ILE A 708 -4.21 46.62 7.35
C ILE A 708 -3.32 47.68 6.69
N ASN A 709 -2.00 47.55 6.89
CA ASN A 709 -1.00 48.43 6.31
C ASN A 709 -0.49 47.89 4.97
N ALA A 710 -1.39 47.90 3.98
CA ALA A 710 -1.19 47.47 2.60
C ALA A 710 -2.36 47.97 1.75
N LYS A 711 -2.26 47.85 0.42
CA LYS A 711 -3.43 48.07 -0.44
C LYS A 711 -4.54 47.10 -0.09
N VAL A 712 -5.78 47.57 -0.04
CA VAL A 712 -6.95 46.72 0.18
C VAL A 712 -7.87 46.79 -1.03
N VAL A 713 -8.27 45.62 -1.52
CA VAL A 713 -9.27 45.47 -2.59
C VAL A 713 -10.35 44.52 -2.10
N ALA A 714 -11.53 45.02 -1.78
CA ALA A 714 -12.66 44.20 -1.34
C ALA A 714 -13.64 44.03 -2.51
N GLN A 715 -13.74 42.83 -3.08
CA GLN A 715 -14.56 42.55 -4.27
C GLN A 715 -16.05 42.45 -3.91
N ALA A 716 -16.92 42.47 -4.91
CA ALA A 716 -18.34 42.19 -4.74
C ALA A 716 -18.55 40.83 -4.04
N GLY A 717 -19.43 40.79 -3.04
CA GLY A 717 -19.68 39.60 -2.20
C GLY A 717 -18.77 39.48 -0.97
N SER A 718 -17.74 40.32 -0.83
CA SER A 718 -16.94 40.42 0.40
C SER A 718 -17.60 41.32 1.45
N LYS A 719 -17.26 41.12 2.74
CA LYS A 719 -17.77 41.95 3.85
C LYS A 719 -16.69 42.34 4.85
N ILE A 720 -16.61 43.63 5.15
CA ILE A 720 -15.74 44.21 6.19
C ILE A 720 -16.61 44.66 7.36
N THR A 721 -16.41 44.05 8.53
CA THR A 721 -17.12 44.35 9.78
C THR A 721 -16.14 44.88 10.83
N ILE A 722 -16.36 46.09 11.32
CA ILE A 722 -15.47 46.77 12.25
C ILE A 722 -16.09 46.84 13.64
N LEU A 723 -15.35 46.33 14.63
CA LEU A 723 -15.78 46.28 16.04
C LEU A 723 -15.09 47.33 16.93
N GLY A 724 -14.02 47.94 16.44
CA GLY A 724 -13.18 48.92 17.15
C GLY A 724 -12.25 49.66 16.19
N ASP A 725 -11.39 50.54 16.72
CA ASP A 725 -10.53 51.42 15.91
C ASP A 725 -9.68 50.62 14.90
N SER A 726 -9.83 50.96 13.61
CA SER A 726 -9.26 50.21 12.50
C SER A 726 -8.78 51.15 11.39
N THR A 727 -7.67 50.82 10.76
CA THR A 727 -7.15 51.57 9.60
C THR A 727 -6.89 50.62 8.43
N MET A 728 -7.32 50.97 7.23
CA MET A 728 -7.20 50.10 6.06
C MET A 728 -6.71 50.86 4.84
N GLY A 729 -5.64 50.37 4.22
CA GLY A 729 -5.02 50.99 3.04
C GLY A 729 -3.61 51.51 3.33
N ASP A 730 -2.86 51.79 2.26
CA ASP A 730 -1.44 52.19 2.32
C ASP A 730 -1.19 53.68 2.07
N ALA A 731 -2.25 54.51 2.00
CA ALA A 731 -2.16 55.94 1.71
C ALA A 731 -1.47 56.24 0.35
N THR A 732 -1.66 55.37 -0.64
CA THR A 732 -1.43 55.70 -2.06
C THR A 732 -2.73 56.17 -2.73
N THR A 733 -2.74 56.42 -4.04
CA THR A 733 -3.96 56.79 -4.81
C THR A 733 -4.83 55.59 -5.20
N ALA A 734 -4.46 54.41 -4.72
CA ALA A 734 -5.15 53.14 -4.90
C ALA A 734 -4.91 52.30 -3.64
N GLY A 735 -4.98 52.97 -2.49
CA GLY A 735 -4.71 52.39 -1.18
C GLY A 735 -5.89 51.56 -0.68
N PHE A 736 -7.13 51.97 -0.99
CA PHE A 736 -8.33 51.24 -0.60
C PHE A 736 -9.37 51.29 -1.73
N ALA A 737 -9.87 50.13 -2.13
CA ALA A 737 -10.95 49.99 -3.09
C ALA A 737 -11.95 48.92 -2.62
N ILE A 738 -13.25 49.17 -2.79
CA ILE A 738 -14.29 48.25 -2.37
C ILE A 738 -15.50 48.25 -3.32
N ASP A 739 -15.92 47.05 -3.70
CA ASP A 739 -17.19 46.72 -4.36
C ASP A 739 -18.11 45.90 -3.41
N GLY A 740 -17.59 45.42 -2.28
CA GLY A 740 -18.32 44.66 -1.25
C GLY A 740 -19.03 45.54 -0.20
N GLU A 741 -19.32 44.95 0.96
CA GLU A 741 -20.03 45.63 2.06
C GLU A 741 -19.09 46.10 3.18
N ILE A 742 -19.42 47.25 3.78
CA ILE A 742 -18.81 47.73 5.04
C ILE A 742 -19.89 47.84 6.12
N GLU A 743 -19.57 47.35 7.32
CA GLU A 743 -20.37 47.52 8.52
C GLU A 743 -19.48 47.99 9.68
N VAL A 744 -19.70 49.22 10.14
CA VAL A 744 -18.95 49.81 11.26
C VAL A 744 -19.83 49.81 12.51
N LEU A 745 -19.63 48.84 13.39
CA LEU A 745 -20.42 48.64 14.61
C LEU A 745 -19.93 49.50 15.78
N GLY A 746 -18.64 49.88 15.79
CA GLY A 746 -18.04 50.72 16.83
C GLY A 746 -16.63 51.18 16.47
N GLY A 747 -16.14 52.21 17.18
CA GLY A 747 -14.82 52.80 16.94
C GLY A 747 -14.73 53.62 15.65
N THR A 748 -13.51 53.91 15.22
CA THR A 748 -13.21 54.66 13.99
C THR A 748 -12.63 53.75 12.91
N LEU A 749 -13.26 53.67 11.74
CA LEU A 749 -12.66 53.10 10.52
C LEU A 749 -12.02 54.22 9.70
N THR A 750 -10.70 54.21 9.58
CA THR A 750 -9.94 55.11 8.68
C THR A 750 -9.58 54.40 7.39
N LEU A 751 -10.06 54.91 6.26
CA LEU A 751 -9.73 54.42 4.93
C LEU A 751 -8.58 55.26 4.33
N ASN A 752 -7.42 54.64 4.16
CA ASN A 752 -6.20 55.30 3.72
C ASN A 752 -6.08 55.28 2.19
N ASP A 753 -6.73 56.24 1.53
CA ASP A 753 -6.51 56.57 0.12
C ASP A 753 -6.32 58.08 -0.05
N THR A 754 -5.32 58.50 -0.82
CA THR A 754 -4.92 59.91 -0.95
C THR A 754 -5.80 60.73 -1.91
N ASN A 755 -6.54 60.10 -2.82
CA ASN A 755 -7.44 60.80 -3.75
C ASN A 755 -8.93 60.66 -3.36
N GLY A 756 -9.20 60.03 -2.22
CA GLY A 756 -10.54 59.75 -1.72
C GLY A 756 -10.94 58.29 -1.91
N VAL A 757 -12.12 57.92 -1.42
CA VAL A 757 -12.59 56.53 -1.44
C VAL A 757 -13.99 56.43 -2.04
N GLY A 758 -14.15 55.52 -3.00
CA GLY A 758 -15.46 55.05 -3.42
C GLY A 758 -15.97 53.98 -2.46
N LEU A 759 -17.18 54.14 -1.93
CA LEU A 759 -17.85 53.12 -1.13
C LEU A 759 -18.41 52.01 -2.02
N GLY A 760 -18.55 50.80 -1.47
CA GLY A 760 -19.08 49.63 -2.18
C GLY A 760 -20.61 49.55 -2.14
N THR A 761 -21.17 48.37 -2.42
CA THR A 761 -22.62 48.17 -2.55
C THR A 761 -23.44 48.67 -1.36
N LEU A 762 -22.95 48.41 -0.15
CA LEU A 762 -23.59 48.84 1.09
C LEU A 762 -22.55 49.23 2.15
N THR A 763 -22.71 50.41 2.73
CA THR A 763 -21.95 50.86 3.91
C THR A 763 -22.93 51.20 5.02
N THR A 764 -22.80 50.55 6.17
CA THR A 764 -23.62 50.78 7.37
C THR A 764 -22.75 51.32 8.50
N ILE A 765 -23.12 52.46 9.08
CA ILE A 765 -22.40 53.07 10.20
C ILE A 765 -23.34 53.18 11.41
N HIS A 766 -23.03 52.45 12.47
CA HIS A 766 -23.85 52.42 13.69
C HIS A 766 -23.55 53.61 14.60
N GLY A 767 -24.44 53.87 15.55
CA GLY A 767 -24.29 54.99 16.49
C GLY A 767 -23.00 54.94 17.30
N GLY A 768 -22.29 56.07 17.35
CA GLY A 768 -21.00 56.18 18.03
C GLY A 768 -19.83 55.63 17.24
N ALA A 769 -20.05 55.02 16.07
CA ALA A 769 -19.00 54.67 15.13
C ALA A 769 -18.67 55.83 14.19
N THR A 770 -17.44 55.88 13.70
CA THR A 770 -16.96 56.91 12.76
C THR A 770 -16.34 56.26 11.52
N LEU A 771 -16.70 56.74 10.33
CA LEU A 771 -16.01 56.46 9.09
C LEU A 771 -15.23 57.70 8.65
N THR A 772 -13.95 57.53 8.34
CA THR A 772 -13.10 58.63 7.88
C THR A 772 -12.17 58.17 6.76
N THR A 773 -11.61 59.12 6.02
CA THR A 773 -10.64 58.88 4.96
C THR A 773 -9.46 59.85 5.06
N THR A 774 -8.28 59.43 4.61
CA THR A 774 -7.12 60.34 4.51
C THR A 774 -7.15 61.24 3.27
N GLY A 775 -8.02 60.93 2.32
CA GLY A 775 -8.18 61.67 1.08
C GLY A 775 -9.23 62.77 1.21
N PRO A 776 -9.40 63.60 0.18
CA PRO A 776 -10.30 64.75 0.23
C PRO A 776 -11.79 64.37 0.16
N GLN A 777 -12.15 63.11 -0.15
CA GLN A 777 -13.55 62.79 -0.44
C GLN A 777 -13.93 61.33 -0.16
N ILE A 778 -15.19 61.14 0.21
CA ILE A 778 -15.90 59.86 0.17
C ILE A 778 -16.98 59.96 -0.91
N VAL A 779 -17.04 58.98 -1.81
CA VAL A 779 -17.94 58.98 -2.97
C VAL A 779 -18.83 57.75 -2.96
N LEU A 780 -20.13 57.94 -3.15
CA LEU A 780 -21.08 56.88 -3.45
C LEU A 780 -21.29 56.84 -4.97
N ASP A 781 -20.98 55.74 -5.64
CA ASP A 781 -21.20 55.60 -7.07
C ASP A 781 -22.65 55.18 -7.39
N SER A 782 -23.03 55.30 -8.65
CA SER A 782 -24.38 55.21 -9.18
C SER A 782 -24.63 54.02 -10.12
N LEU A 783 -23.57 53.32 -10.57
CA LEU A 783 -23.64 52.31 -11.63
C LEU A 783 -22.82 51.05 -11.30
N PRO A 784 -23.27 49.84 -11.69
CA PRO A 784 -24.55 49.51 -12.34
C PRO A 784 -25.74 49.46 -11.37
N THR A 785 -25.48 49.39 -10.07
CA THR A 785 -26.45 49.55 -8.98
C THR A 785 -25.94 50.66 -8.07
N PRO A 786 -26.80 51.57 -7.60
CA PRO A 786 -26.35 52.67 -6.75
C PRO A 786 -25.83 52.14 -5.41
N ASN A 787 -24.67 52.62 -5.01
CA ASN A 787 -24.07 52.30 -3.71
C ASN A 787 -24.90 52.97 -2.61
N THR A 788 -25.12 52.26 -1.50
CA THR A 788 -25.94 52.75 -0.39
C THR A 788 -25.10 53.01 0.85
N LEU A 789 -25.22 54.22 1.41
CA LEU A 789 -24.73 54.56 2.74
C LEU A 789 -25.93 54.69 3.69
N ARG A 790 -25.88 53.98 4.82
CA ARG A 790 -26.93 54.04 5.83
C ARG A 790 -26.40 54.08 7.26
N GLY A 791 -27.31 54.34 8.19
CA GLY A 791 -27.04 54.36 9.61
C GLY A 791 -27.05 55.77 10.21
N PHE A 792 -26.44 55.88 11.39
CA PHE A 792 -26.55 57.06 12.25
C PHE A 792 -25.27 57.34 13.05
N GLY A 793 -24.13 56.92 12.49
CA GLY A 793 -22.82 57.25 13.00
C GLY A 793 -22.30 58.60 12.49
N TYR A 794 -20.98 58.71 12.51
CA TYR A 794 -20.22 59.88 12.09
C TYR A 794 -19.47 59.60 10.79
N ILE A 795 -19.43 60.58 9.91
CA ILE A 795 -18.57 60.62 8.74
C ILE A 795 -17.67 61.84 8.87
N ASP A 796 -16.36 61.63 8.77
CA ASP A 796 -15.35 62.68 8.85
C ASP A 796 -14.48 62.65 7.58
N ALA A 797 -14.77 63.56 6.65
CA ALA A 797 -14.10 63.68 5.36
C ALA A 797 -14.29 65.09 4.80
N ASP A 798 -13.32 65.68 4.10
CA ASP A 798 -13.50 67.05 3.58
C ASP A 798 -14.76 67.20 2.70
N SER A 799 -15.13 66.15 1.97
CA SER A 799 -16.38 66.09 1.20
C SER A 799 -16.99 64.69 1.12
N VAL A 800 -18.32 64.60 1.18
CA VAL A 800 -19.12 63.40 0.92
C VAL A 800 -19.94 63.65 -0.35
N ILE A 801 -19.67 62.89 -1.41
CA ILE A 801 -20.33 63.03 -2.71
C ILE A 801 -21.32 61.88 -2.90
N ASN A 802 -22.61 62.22 -2.91
CA ASN A 802 -23.70 61.30 -3.14
C ASN A 802 -24.09 61.26 -4.63
N LEU A 803 -23.66 60.21 -5.34
CA LEU A 803 -24.20 59.82 -6.65
C LEU A 803 -25.14 58.59 -6.52
N GLY A 804 -25.15 57.93 -5.36
CA GLY A 804 -25.93 56.74 -5.05
C GLY A 804 -27.12 57.05 -4.14
N VAL A 805 -27.25 56.29 -3.05
CA VAL A 805 -28.30 56.47 -2.04
C VAL A 805 -27.69 56.72 -0.66
N VAL A 806 -28.14 57.78 0.01
CA VAL A 806 -27.90 57.98 1.44
C VAL A 806 -29.23 57.80 2.16
N SER A 807 -29.28 56.93 3.16
CA SER A 807 -30.46 56.60 3.95
C SER A 807 -30.08 56.62 5.42
N PRO A 808 -30.16 57.78 6.11
CA PRO A 808 -29.93 57.84 7.54
C PRO A 808 -30.90 56.89 8.26
N GLY A 809 -30.45 56.25 9.34
CA GLY A 809 -31.24 55.23 10.06
C GLY A 809 -30.87 53.79 9.71
N LEU A 810 -31.52 52.83 10.38
CA LEU A 810 -31.33 51.39 10.15
C LEU A 810 -32.67 50.74 9.81
N GLU A 811 -32.63 49.77 8.89
CA GLU A 811 -33.80 48.99 8.50
C GLU A 811 -34.44 48.30 9.70
N GLY A 812 -35.73 48.57 9.95
CA GLY A 812 -36.50 48.00 11.06
C GLY A 812 -36.20 48.59 12.44
N VAL A 813 -35.38 49.64 12.54
CA VAL A 813 -35.14 50.37 13.79
C VAL A 813 -35.96 51.66 13.76
N ASN A 814 -37.10 51.64 14.44
CA ASN A 814 -38.04 52.76 14.53
C ASN A 814 -37.64 53.74 15.64
N SER A 815 -36.46 54.36 15.51
CA SER A 815 -36.03 55.44 16.40
C SER A 815 -35.23 56.46 15.60
N THR A 816 -35.55 57.75 15.74
CA THR A 816 -34.87 58.89 15.12
C THR A 816 -33.38 58.89 15.39
N LEU A 817 -32.57 58.78 14.34
CA LEU A 817 -31.12 58.81 14.49
C LEU A 817 -30.49 59.63 13.35
N ALA A 818 -29.62 60.58 13.71
CA ALA A 818 -29.00 61.46 12.73
C ALA A 818 -27.71 60.86 12.19
N LEU A 819 -27.52 60.89 10.87
CA LEU A 819 -26.21 60.68 10.28
C LEU A 819 -25.42 61.99 10.38
N LEU A 820 -24.32 61.99 11.13
CA LEU A 820 -23.50 63.18 11.36
C LEU A 820 -22.37 63.25 10.33
N ILE A 821 -22.21 64.40 9.70
CA ILE A 821 -21.19 64.62 8.68
C ILE A 821 -20.33 65.82 9.08
N ILE A 822 -19.02 65.64 9.12
CA ILE A 822 -18.00 66.69 9.22
C ILE A 822 -17.38 66.80 7.83
N GLY A 823 -17.66 67.89 7.13
CA GLY A 823 -17.30 68.14 5.73
C GLY A 823 -18.48 68.56 4.86
N ASP A 824 -18.19 68.94 3.62
CA ASP A 824 -19.24 69.31 2.66
C ASP A 824 -20.01 68.07 2.18
N TYR A 825 -21.34 68.09 2.20
CA TYR A 825 -22.19 67.07 1.59
C TYR A 825 -22.67 67.54 0.22
N PHE A 826 -22.41 66.77 -0.84
CA PHE A 826 -22.79 67.09 -2.21
C PHE A 826 -23.75 66.05 -2.79
N MET A 827 -24.87 66.51 -3.34
CA MET A 827 -25.79 65.70 -4.13
C MET A 827 -25.58 65.97 -5.62
N ALA A 828 -25.45 64.92 -6.44
CA ALA A 828 -25.33 65.10 -7.90
C ALA A 828 -26.65 65.41 -8.60
N SER A 829 -26.58 66.29 -9.61
CA SER A 829 -27.67 66.73 -10.48
C SER A 829 -27.69 65.98 -11.82
N GLY A 830 -28.88 65.69 -12.38
CA GLY A 830 -29.05 65.24 -13.78
C GLY A 830 -28.63 63.80 -14.15
N GLY A 831 -29.45 63.09 -14.94
CA GLY A 831 -29.09 61.81 -15.58
C GLY A 831 -29.35 60.53 -14.73
N PRO A 832 -28.86 59.34 -15.17
CA PRO A 832 -29.02 58.08 -14.45
C PRO A 832 -28.16 57.97 -13.17
N SER A 833 -27.27 58.94 -12.93
CA SER A 833 -26.37 59.03 -11.78
C SER A 833 -26.77 60.10 -10.76
N ARG A 834 -28.08 60.38 -10.66
CA ARG A 834 -28.64 61.34 -9.70
C ARG A 834 -28.54 60.78 -8.28
N GLY A 835 -27.88 61.53 -7.40
CA GLY A 835 -27.82 61.20 -5.98
C GLY A 835 -29.20 61.25 -5.34
N ARG A 836 -29.46 60.33 -4.41
CA ARG A 836 -30.73 60.19 -3.72
C ARG A 836 -30.55 60.23 -2.20
N LEU A 837 -31.39 60.99 -1.52
CA LEU A 837 -31.51 61.01 -0.07
C LEU A 837 -32.86 60.39 0.31
N ASP A 838 -32.82 59.28 1.04
CA ASP A 838 -33.98 58.57 1.55
C ASP A 838 -34.19 58.92 3.02
N ILE A 839 -35.36 59.46 3.34
CA ILE A 839 -35.76 59.86 4.67
C ILE A 839 -37.02 59.09 5.03
N ASP A 840 -37.05 58.50 6.22
CA ASP A 840 -38.24 57.85 6.73
C ASP A 840 -38.82 58.63 7.92
N ILE A 841 -40.16 58.54 8.08
CA ILE A 841 -40.87 58.98 9.28
C ILE A 841 -41.55 57.78 9.91
N ASP A 842 -41.24 57.50 11.17
CA ASP A 842 -41.82 56.37 11.90
C ASP A 842 -43.21 56.67 12.51
N ALA A 843 -43.84 55.66 13.10
CA ALA A 843 -45.16 55.78 13.72
C ALA A 843 -45.25 56.81 14.87
N THR A 844 -44.12 57.17 15.50
CA THR A 844 -44.07 58.21 16.53
C THR A 844 -43.88 59.62 15.95
N GLY A 845 -43.74 59.72 14.63
CA GLY A 845 -43.48 60.97 13.92
C GLY A 845 -42.01 61.38 14.01
N ASP A 846 -41.12 60.47 14.33
CA ASP A 846 -39.70 60.71 14.34
C ASP A 846 -39.14 60.58 12.91
N CYS A 847 -38.35 61.57 12.48
CA CYS A 847 -37.87 61.71 11.11
C CYS A 847 -36.36 61.53 11.01
N ASP A 848 -35.92 60.66 10.10
CA ASP A 848 -34.51 60.50 9.77
C ASP A 848 -33.91 61.82 9.27
N ARG A 849 -32.62 62.03 9.57
CA ARG A 849 -31.96 63.28 9.19
C ARG A 849 -30.47 63.16 8.99
N ILE A 850 -29.94 64.03 8.15
CA ILE A 850 -28.51 64.34 8.09
C ILE A 850 -28.21 65.60 8.92
N PHE A 851 -27.11 65.58 9.65
CA PHE A 851 -26.63 66.74 10.41
C PHE A 851 -25.18 67.08 10.01
N LEU A 852 -24.99 68.23 9.37
CA LEU A 852 -23.71 68.78 9.01
C LEU A 852 -23.11 69.49 10.23
N VAL A 853 -22.19 68.81 10.91
CA VAL A 853 -21.47 69.29 12.08
C VAL A 853 -20.50 70.42 11.69
N ASP A 854 -19.82 70.26 10.55
CA ASP A 854 -19.02 71.27 9.86
C ASP A 854 -19.13 71.06 8.35
N GLY A 855 -18.98 72.09 7.53
CA GLY A 855 -19.20 72.03 6.06
C GLY A 855 -20.65 72.30 5.61
N ASN A 856 -20.87 72.45 4.31
CA ASN A 856 -22.14 72.83 3.69
C ASN A 856 -22.94 71.64 3.17
N ALA A 857 -24.28 71.74 3.20
CA ALA A 857 -25.18 70.80 2.52
C ALA A 857 -25.53 71.34 1.13
N ASN A 858 -24.86 70.85 0.09
CA ASN A 858 -25.10 71.22 -1.30
C ASN A 858 -26.17 70.29 -1.90
N LEU A 859 -27.41 70.73 -1.86
CA LEU A 859 -28.58 69.94 -2.26
C LEU A 859 -28.85 70.03 -3.77
N SER A 860 -29.22 68.89 -4.33
CA SER A 860 -29.64 68.67 -5.72
C SER A 860 -30.29 67.27 -5.79
N GLY A 861 -30.33 66.62 -6.94
CA GLY A 861 -30.75 65.22 -7.06
C GLY A 861 -32.16 64.96 -6.54
N THR A 862 -32.40 63.78 -5.95
CA THR A 862 -33.73 63.35 -5.50
C THR A 862 -33.82 63.25 -3.97
N LEU A 863 -34.86 63.83 -3.37
CA LEU A 863 -35.33 63.50 -2.03
C LEU A 863 -36.47 62.49 -2.13
N ARG A 864 -36.44 61.42 -1.34
CA ARG A 864 -37.58 60.52 -1.16
C ARG A 864 -37.98 60.47 0.30
N LEU A 865 -39.29 60.54 0.54
CA LEU A 865 -39.87 60.35 1.86
C LEU A 865 -40.69 59.05 1.90
N SER A 866 -40.44 58.19 2.89
CA SER A 866 -41.32 57.06 3.20
C SER A 866 -42.00 57.26 4.56
N LEU A 867 -43.30 57.00 4.62
CA LEU A 867 -44.07 56.98 5.87
C LEU A 867 -44.18 55.54 6.34
N LEU A 868 -43.61 55.21 7.49
CA LEU A 868 -43.59 53.86 8.04
C LEU A 868 -44.74 53.63 9.03
N ASP A 869 -45.12 52.36 9.20
CA ASP A 869 -46.04 51.88 10.24
C ASP A 869 -47.38 52.64 10.36
N GLY A 870 -47.88 53.15 9.23
CA GLY A 870 -49.18 53.83 9.14
C GLY A 870 -49.19 55.24 9.71
N TYR A 871 -48.03 55.89 9.86
CA TYR A 871 -47.91 57.27 10.31
C TYR A 871 -48.91 58.20 9.62
N GLN A 872 -49.69 58.94 10.42
CA GLN A 872 -50.69 59.90 9.98
C GLN A 872 -50.23 61.30 10.36
N PRO A 873 -49.82 62.14 9.40
CA PRO A 873 -49.40 63.50 9.69
C PRO A 873 -50.58 64.40 10.08
N THR A 874 -50.30 65.39 10.91
CA THR A 874 -51.26 66.45 11.28
C THR A 874 -51.06 67.69 10.41
N ASN A 875 -52.14 68.42 10.09
CA ASN A 875 -52.05 69.61 9.23
C ASN A 875 -51.06 70.65 9.83
N GLY A 876 -50.11 71.14 9.03
CA GLY A 876 -49.06 72.07 9.44
C GLY A 876 -47.86 71.42 10.16
N GLU A 877 -47.81 70.09 10.23
CA GLU A 877 -46.69 69.37 10.85
C GLU A 877 -45.41 69.51 10.04
N SER A 878 -44.30 69.81 10.72
CA SER A 878 -42.98 69.95 10.11
C SER A 878 -41.95 69.01 10.74
N LYS A 879 -41.11 68.39 9.90
CA LYS A 879 -40.06 67.45 10.30
C LYS A 879 -38.70 67.88 9.75
N LEU A 880 -37.73 67.99 10.65
CA LEU A 880 -36.36 68.38 10.29
C LEU A 880 -35.59 67.18 9.73
N PHE A 881 -35.16 67.25 8.47
CA PHE A 881 -34.43 66.16 7.83
C PHE A 881 -33.02 66.57 7.32
N VAL A 882 -32.76 67.87 7.15
CA VAL A 882 -31.39 68.40 6.96
C VAL A 882 -31.13 69.50 7.98
N GLN A 883 -30.06 69.34 8.75
CA GLN A 883 -29.59 70.33 9.71
C GLN A 883 -28.14 70.72 9.40
N CYS A 884 -27.83 72.01 9.40
CA CYS A 884 -26.48 72.54 9.42
C CYS A 884 -26.16 73.16 10.78
N ASN A 885 -24.91 73.08 11.21
CA ASN A 885 -24.50 73.67 12.49
C ASN A 885 -24.72 75.20 12.49
N THR A 886 -25.42 75.67 13.51
CA THR A 886 -25.80 77.09 13.66
C THR A 886 -24.68 77.94 14.27
N SER A 887 -23.65 77.29 14.81
CA SER A 887 -22.53 77.94 15.50
C SER A 887 -21.30 78.18 14.61
N ASN A 888 -21.34 77.76 13.34
CA ASN A 888 -20.26 77.92 12.37
C ASN A 888 -20.79 78.41 10.99
N GLY A 889 -19.91 78.38 9.98
CA GLY A 889 -20.21 78.82 8.61
C GLY A 889 -21.05 77.86 7.76
N SER A 890 -21.38 76.65 8.26
CA SER A 890 -22.13 75.61 7.52
C SER A 890 -23.47 76.12 7.02
N ALA A 891 -23.81 75.95 5.74
CA ALA A 891 -25.10 76.37 5.20
C ALA A 891 -25.69 75.34 4.24
N ILE A 892 -27.01 75.43 4.03
CA ILE A 892 -27.69 74.75 2.93
C ILE A 892 -27.51 75.58 1.66
N VAL A 893 -27.07 74.92 0.59
CA VAL A 893 -26.82 75.53 -0.73
C VAL A 893 -27.59 74.74 -1.78
N GLY A 894 -28.55 75.40 -2.45
CA GLY A 894 -29.41 74.76 -3.45
C GLY A 894 -30.65 74.08 -2.85
N GLU A 895 -31.41 73.42 -3.72
CA GLU A 895 -32.67 72.70 -3.42
C GLU A 895 -32.66 71.36 -4.16
N PHE A 896 -33.48 70.40 -3.73
CA PHE A 896 -33.63 69.11 -4.45
C PHE A 896 -34.22 69.34 -5.86
N GLU A 897 -33.66 68.65 -6.86
CA GLU A 897 -34.13 68.73 -8.25
C GLU A 897 -35.42 67.92 -8.46
N THR A 898 -35.61 66.86 -7.69
CA THR A 898 -36.76 65.97 -7.75
C THR A 898 -37.22 65.62 -6.34
N LEU A 899 -38.53 65.70 -6.12
CA LEU A 899 -39.18 65.34 -4.86
C LEU A 899 -40.06 64.11 -5.09
N ASP A 900 -39.72 63.00 -4.46
CA ASP A 900 -40.52 61.77 -4.42
C ASP A 900 -41.16 61.67 -3.03
N LEU A 901 -42.19 62.51 -2.83
CA LEU A 901 -42.88 62.67 -1.55
C LEU A 901 -44.29 62.07 -1.64
N PRO A 902 -44.83 61.55 -0.52
CA PRO A 902 -46.25 61.26 -0.41
C PRO A 902 -47.07 62.53 -0.72
N PRO A 903 -48.34 62.41 -1.16
CA PRO A 903 -49.18 63.56 -1.46
C PRO A 903 -49.26 64.54 -0.27
N ARG A 904 -49.37 65.85 -0.57
CA ARG A 904 -49.54 66.93 0.42
C ARG A 904 -48.31 67.23 1.28
N TRP A 905 -47.14 66.72 0.87
CA TRP A 905 -45.85 67.07 1.46
C TRP A 905 -45.06 67.96 0.52
N HIS A 906 -44.47 69.02 1.07
CA HIS A 906 -43.48 69.85 0.38
C HIS A 906 -42.24 70.05 1.25
N VAL A 907 -41.21 70.67 0.68
CA VAL A 907 -39.96 71.00 1.39
C VAL A 907 -39.86 72.50 1.61
N SER A 908 -39.62 72.90 2.86
CA SER A 908 -39.31 74.28 3.23
C SER A 908 -37.83 74.44 3.59
N TYR A 909 -37.15 75.38 2.93
CA TYR A 909 -35.72 75.61 3.11
C TYR A 909 -35.44 76.90 3.89
N SER A 910 -34.39 76.84 4.71
CA SER A 910 -33.70 77.99 5.29
C SER A 910 -32.19 77.87 5.06
N ASP A 911 -31.42 78.87 5.48
CA ASP A 911 -29.96 78.83 5.39
C ASP A 911 -29.31 77.70 6.22
N LYS A 912 -30.00 77.22 7.27
CA LYS A 912 -29.47 76.21 8.21
C LYS A 912 -30.29 74.93 8.33
N PHE A 913 -31.56 74.94 7.90
CA PHE A 913 -32.50 73.83 8.10
C PHE A 913 -33.34 73.58 6.86
N ALA A 914 -33.60 72.32 6.53
CA ALA A 914 -34.65 71.92 5.58
C ALA A 914 -35.70 71.07 6.32
N TRP A 915 -36.97 71.43 6.11
CA TRP A 915 -38.12 70.83 6.77
C TRP A 915 -39.02 70.15 5.73
N LEU A 916 -39.45 68.93 6.02
CA LEU A 916 -40.60 68.31 5.37
C LEU A 916 -41.85 68.86 6.03
N VAL A 917 -42.75 69.46 5.28
CA VAL A 917 -43.99 70.06 5.78
C VAL A 917 -45.18 69.34 5.18
N TYR A 918 -46.05 68.80 6.03
CA TYR A 918 -47.34 68.27 5.60
C TYR A 918 -48.39 69.36 5.67
N CYS A 919 -49.09 69.58 4.56
CA CYS A 919 -50.13 70.56 4.49
C CYS A 919 -51.35 69.99 3.78
N ALA A 920 -52.41 69.75 4.54
CA ALA A 920 -53.58 69.05 4.04
C ALA A 920 -54.24 69.80 2.87
N GLY A 921 -54.24 71.14 2.89
CA GLY A 921 -54.84 71.99 1.87
C GLY A 921 -53.99 72.21 0.60
N ASP A 922 -52.72 71.81 0.61
CA ASP A 922 -51.78 71.90 -0.53
C ASP A 922 -51.86 70.61 -1.35
N VAL A 923 -52.94 70.47 -2.12
CA VAL A 923 -53.29 69.23 -2.79
C VAL A 923 -52.45 68.98 -4.03
N ASN A 924 -51.87 70.02 -4.62
CA ASN A 924 -50.94 69.91 -5.74
C ASN A 924 -49.47 69.84 -5.30
N SER A 925 -49.21 70.03 -4.00
CA SER A 925 -47.89 69.88 -3.36
C SER A 925 -46.84 70.85 -3.91
N ASP A 926 -47.26 72.05 -4.33
CA ASP A 926 -46.37 73.09 -4.85
C ASP A 926 -45.76 73.98 -3.75
N GLY A 927 -46.19 73.77 -2.50
CA GLY A 927 -45.72 74.49 -1.31
C GLY A 927 -46.57 75.70 -0.91
N PHE A 928 -47.69 75.97 -1.61
CA PHE A 928 -48.55 77.11 -1.32
C PHE A 928 -50.03 76.74 -1.40
N VAL A 929 -50.73 76.77 -0.27
CA VAL A 929 -52.21 76.69 -0.27
C VAL A 929 -52.80 77.94 -0.94
N ASN A 930 -53.29 77.79 -2.16
CA ASN A 930 -53.76 78.91 -2.98
C ASN A 930 -54.91 78.54 -3.94
N GLY A 931 -55.34 79.48 -4.78
CA GLY A 931 -56.46 79.24 -5.70
C GLY A 931 -56.27 78.02 -6.61
N ASP A 932 -55.03 77.67 -6.94
CA ASP A 932 -54.69 76.53 -7.79
C ASP A 932 -55.01 75.19 -7.09
N ASP A 933 -54.80 75.06 -5.77
CA ASP A 933 -55.23 73.89 -4.98
C ASP A 933 -56.73 73.73 -4.95
N PHE A 934 -57.44 74.85 -4.80
CA PHE A 934 -58.90 74.86 -4.80
C PHE A 934 -59.42 74.40 -6.17
N ASP A 935 -58.84 74.92 -7.25
CA ASP A 935 -59.21 74.55 -8.61
C ASP A 935 -58.88 73.08 -8.92
N ASP A 936 -57.72 72.58 -8.47
CA ASP A 936 -57.29 71.19 -8.65
C ASP A 936 -58.19 70.21 -7.89
N LEU A 937 -58.52 70.50 -6.62
CA LEU A 937 -59.46 69.67 -5.86
C LEU A 937 -60.87 69.75 -6.43
N ALA A 938 -61.37 70.95 -6.74
CA ALA A 938 -62.72 71.12 -7.29
C ALA A 938 -62.88 70.35 -8.61
N SER A 939 -61.87 70.43 -9.49
CA SER A 939 -61.82 69.66 -10.73
C SER A 939 -61.81 68.14 -10.50
N ALA A 940 -61.02 67.66 -9.53
CA ALA A 940 -60.97 66.25 -9.17
C ALA A 940 -62.29 65.75 -8.54
N PHE A 941 -62.89 66.56 -7.67
CA PHE A 941 -64.17 66.32 -7.01
C PHE A 941 -65.31 66.17 -8.01
N GLU A 942 -65.39 67.08 -8.99
CA GLU A 942 -66.40 67.04 -10.07
C GLU A 942 -66.18 65.85 -11.03
N SER A 943 -64.92 65.49 -11.27
CA SER A 943 -64.53 64.42 -12.19
C SER A 943 -64.56 63.02 -11.56
N GLY A 944 -64.70 62.93 -10.24
CA GLY A 944 -64.67 61.67 -9.50
C GLY A 944 -63.28 61.04 -9.42
N GLU A 945 -62.23 61.85 -9.52
CA GLU A 945 -60.83 61.40 -9.46
C GLU A 945 -60.37 61.18 -8.01
N PRO A 946 -59.35 60.33 -7.76
CA PRO A 946 -58.90 60.01 -6.40
C PRO A 946 -58.55 61.22 -5.52
N LEU A 947 -58.09 62.33 -6.11
CA LEU A 947 -57.78 63.56 -5.36
C LEU A 947 -59.04 64.23 -4.77
N GLY A 948 -60.22 63.97 -5.33
CA GLY A 948 -61.50 64.48 -4.83
C GLY A 948 -62.01 63.78 -3.56
N ASP A 949 -61.47 62.60 -3.23
CA ASP A 949 -61.71 61.89 -1.95
C ASP A 949 -60.70 62.43 -0.93
N PHE A 950 -60.94 63.65 -0.46
CA PHE A 950 -59.99 64.39 0.36
C PHE A 950 -59.72 63.70 1.70
N ASN A 951 -60.73 63.07 2.29
CA ASN A 951 -60.62 62.41 3.59
C ASN A 951 -60.19 60.93 3.50
N GLY A 952 -60.20 60.35 2.29
CA GLY A 952 -59.71 59.00 2.00
C GLY A 952 -60.62 57.88 2.50
N ASP A 953 -61.91 58.13 2.69
CA ASP A 953 -62.89 57.14 3.17
C ASP A 953 -63.44 56.22 2.06
N GLY A 954 -63.11 56.53 0.80
CA GLY A 954 -63.51 55.79 -0.39
C GLY A 954 -64.73 56.38 -1.11
N PHE A 955 -65.29 57.52 -0.67
CA PHE A 955 -66.48 58.14 -1.26
C PHE A 955 -66.36 59.67 -1.39
N ILE A 956 -66.16 60.15 -2.62
CA ILE A 956 -66.19 61.58 -2.97
C ILE A 956 -67.58 62.19 -2.70
N ASN A 957 -67.70 63.05 -1.67
CA ASN A 957 -68.95 63.68 -1.25
C ASN A 957 -68.73 65.02 -0.52
N GLY A 958 -69.81 65.69 -0.08
CA GLY A 958 -69.70 67.02 0.55
C GLY A 958 -68.76 67.10 1.76
N ASP A 959 -68.56 65.99 2.48
CA ASP A 959 -67.65 65.91 3.63
C ASP A 959 -66.17 66.07 3.21
N ASP A 960 -65.79 65.67 1.98
CA ASP A 960 -64.45 65.90 1.43
C ASP A 960 -64.20 67.38 1.17
N PHE A 961 -65.21 68.06 0.60
CA PHE A 961 -65.13 69.47 0.28
C PHE A 961 -65.10 70.33 1.55
N ASP A 962 -65.89 69.96 2.57
CA ASP A 962 -65.88 70.62 3.88
C ASP A 962 -64.53 70.45 4.61
N GLN A 963 -63.94 69.24 4.55
CA GLN A 963 -62.62 68.99 5.14
C GLN A 963 -61.50 69.71 4.39
N PHE A 964 -61.56 69.74 3.05
CA PHE A 964 -60.63 70.54 2.25
C PHE A 964 -60.77 72.03 2.58
N ALA A 965 -61.99 72.58 2.62
CA ALA A 965 -62.21 74.00 2.92
C ALA A 965 -61.65 74.36 4.32
N SER A 966 -61.81 73.48 5.31
CA SER A 966 -61.20 73.67 6.63
C SER A 966 -59.68 73.70 6.57
N ALA A 967 -59.06 72.73 5.86
CA ALA A 967 -57.62 72.68 5.69
C ALA A 967 -57.08 73.86 4.87
N PHE A 968 -57.85 74.32 3.88
CA PHE A 968 -57.54 75.45 3.01
C PHE A 968 -57.57 76.78 3.76
N GLU A 969 -58.55 76.98 4.65
CA GLU A 969 -58.64 78.17 5.50
C GLU A 969 -57.60 78.17 6.64
N GLU A 970 -57.26 77.00 7.17
CA GLU A 970 -56.19 76.84 8.18
C GLU A 970 -54.80 77.11 7.59
N GLY A 971 -54.60 76.77 6.32
CA GLY A 971 -53.32 76.88 5.62
C GLY A 971 -52.27 75.88 6.11
N CYS A 972 -51.02 76.21 5.77
CA CYS A 972 -49.80 75.67 6.38
C CYS A 972 -49.13 76.80 7.19
#